data_AF-A0A415HGP4-F1
#
_entry.id   AF-A0A415HGP4-F1
#
_cell.length_a   1.000
_cell.length_b   1.000
_cell.length_c   1.000
_cell.angle_alpha   90.00
_cell.angle_beta   90.00
_cell.angle_gamma   90.00
#
_symmetry.space_group_name_H-M   'P 1'
#
loop_
_entity.id
_entity.type
_entity.pdbx_description
1 polymer ?
#
loop_
_entity_poly.entity_id
_entity_poly.type
_entity_poly.pdbx_seq_one_letter_code
_entity_poly.pdbx_strand_id
1 'polypeptide(L)'
;MKKGFLSVLLTLFMMLMMLPTTAYAGKAYCETCGKWVGTTSTYEYKDGGYHWEHVSCAECSTNISNPRSKHNWSGTATCTSGQTCTVCGGTSNPNPLGHAYESTVTIEPTCTTDGVRTYVCKNDSSHTYTEPIPAAGHNLEKAEKKEAGCTEAGYEAYWRCQACKKLFSDEAGTAEIINPKEIKATGHDLKAVKKKEASCTEDGYEAYWKCQTCKKLFSDEKGTKEINNPIEIKATGHNLEKIAQKEAGCTEAGYEAYWRCQTCKKLFSDEAGTVEIINPKEIKATGHDLKAVKRKEAGCTEAGYETYWRCQTCKKLFSDAAGTVEISNPTAIKATGHNLEKVEKKDAGCTEDGHETYWRCQTCKKLFSDAAGTVEISNPTAIKATGHNLEKVEKKDAGCTEDGHETYWRCQTCKKLFSDEAGTVEIINPKEIKATGHDLKAVKRKEAGCTEAGYETYWRCQTCKKLFSDAAGTVEISNPTAIKATGHNLEKVEKKDAGCTEDGHETYWRCQTCKKLFSDAAGTVEISNPTAIKATGHNLEKVEKKDAGCTEDGHETYWRCQTCKKLFSDEAGTVEIINPKEIKATGHDLKAVKRKEAGCTEDGYETYWKCNTCKKLFSDEAGTVEISNPTAIKATGHNLKKVEKKDATATEEGNSTYWFCDKCNKYFSDAKAETEIKKEDTVLAKLSTVNQKETEASSAKTANATKVTSTTDKTTKSSPKTGDSTDVQLYVILMLVSISAAAGAGAKRKLKTQR
;
A
#
# COMPACT_ATOMS: atom_id res chain seq x y z
N MET A 1 107.29 -96.18 -58.10
CA MET A 1 108.19 -96.19 -59.29
C MET A 1 109.08 -94.95 -59.24
N LYS A 2 110.39 -94.93 -59.52
CA LYS A 2 111.34 -95.99 -59.94
C LYS A 2 112.63 -95.88 -59.10
N LYS A 3 113.22 -97.00 -58.66
CA LYS A 3 114.64 -97.17 -58.28
C LYS A 3 114.86 -98.65 -57.99
N GLY A 4 115.56 -99.37 -58.87
CA GLY A 4 115.67 -100.84 -58.78
C GLY A 4 116.22 -101.48 -60.04
N PHE A 5 117.46 -101.15 -60.40
CA PHE A 5 118.14 -101.73 -61.57
C PHE A 5 119.67 -101.87 -61.40
N LEU A 6 120.18 -101.78 -60.17
CA LEU A 6 121.62 -101.63 -59.88
C LEU A 6 122.25 -102.82 -59.13
N SER A 7 121.46 -103.77 -58.62
CA SER A 7 121.93 -104.78 -57.65
C SER A 7 122.30 -106.15 -58.23
N VAL A 8 122.06 -106.39 -59.52
CA VAL A 8 122.17 -107.74 -60.14
C VAL A 8 123.59 -108.05 -60.64
N LEU A 9 124.51 -107.08 -60.59
CA LEU A 9 125.80 -107.10 -61.30
C LEU A 9 127.00 -107.57 -60.46
N LEU A 10 126.80 -108.07 -59.23
CA LEU A 10 127.85 -108.14 -58.20
C LEU A 10 128.13 -109.54 -57.59
N THR A 11 127.42 -110.59 -57.98
CA THR A 11 127.44 -111.90 -57.27
C THR A 11 128.12 -113.06 -58.01
N LEU A 12 128.67 -112.84 -59.22
CA LEU A 12 129.02 -113.92 -60.15
C LEU A 12 130.51 -114.33 -60.18
N PHE A 13 131.31 -114.04 -59.13
CA PHE A 13 132.79 -114.10 -59.22
C PHE A 13 133.54 -114.91 -58.14
N MET A 14 132.88 -115.76 -57.34
CA MET A 14 133.57 -116.61 -56.36
C MET A 14 132.96 -118.02 -56.22
N MET A 15 133.60 -119.01 -56.83
CA MET A 15 134.25 -120.10 -56.09
C MET A 15 135.22 -120.89 -57.00
N LEU A 16 136.26 -121.45 -56.40
CA LEU A 16 137.36 -122.14 -57.09
C LEU A 16 137.55 -123.57 -56.51
N MET A 17 138.23 -124.44 -57.25
CA MET A 17 138.49 -125.83 -56.86
C MET A 17 139.43 -125.95 -55.64
N MET A 18 139.33 -127.06 -54.91
CA MET A 18 140.43 -127.60 -54.09
C MET A 18 140.56 -129.11 -54.24
N LEU A 19 141.78 -129.61 -54.05
CA LEU A 19 142.17 -131.02 -54.10
C LEU A 19 142.47 -131.54 -52.67
N PRO A 20 142.30 -132.84 -52.40
CA PRO A 20 142.50 -133.39 -51.05
C PRO A 20 143.98 -133.52 -50.67
N THR A 21 144.29 -133.31 -49.39
CA THR A 21 145.61 -133.56 -48.78
C THR A 21 145.64 -134.93 -48.11
N THR A 22 146.64 -135.76 -48.42
CA THR A 22 146.82 -137.09 -47.80
C THR A 22 147.55 -136.98 -46.47
N ALA A 23 146.88 -137.34 -45.37
CA ALA A 23 147.50 -137.43 -44.05
C ALA A 23 148.09 -138.83 -43.80
N TYR A 24 149.34 -138.87 -43.33
CA TYR A 24 149.98 -140.08 -42.81
C TYR A 24 149.79 -140.12 -41.30
N ALA A 25 148.92 -141.01 -40.80
CA ALA A 25 148.42 -140.95 -39.42
C ALA A 25 148.26 -142.33 -38.73
N GLY A 26 149.00 -143.35 -39.17
CA GLY A 26 148.96 -144.65 -38.51
C GLY A 26 150.14 -145.58 -38.80
N LYS A 27 150.21 -146.65 -38.02
CA LYS A 27 150.98 -147.86 -38.33
C LYS A 27 150.05 -149.07 -38.24
N ALA A 28 150.10 -149.94 -39.23
CA ALA A 28 149.34 -151.18 -39.28
C ALA A 28 150.23 -152.33 -39.78
N TYR A 29 149.84 -153.57 -39.49
CA TYR A 29 150.46 -154.73 -40.12
C TYR A 29 149.90 -154.90 -41.53
N CYS A 30 150.76 -154.92 -42.54
CA CYS A 30 150.35 -155.18 -43.91
C CYS A 30 150.73 -156.62 -44.29
N GLU A 31 149.72 -157.47 -44.50
CA GLU A 31 149.90 -158.88 -44.87
C GLU A 31 150.68 -159.01 -46.19
N THR A 32 150.46 -158.12 -47.16
CA THR A 32 151.20 -158.09 -48.44
C THR A 32 152.70 -157.80 -48.25
N CYS A 33 153.08 -157.10 -47.17
CA CYS A 33 154.48 -156.77 -46.86
C CYS A 33 155.11 -157.69 -45.79
N GLY A 34 154.31 -158.50 -45.09
CA GLY A 34 154.76 -159.32 -43.97
C GLY A 34 155.26 -158.54 -42.74
N LYS A 35 155.06 -157.21 -42.68
CA LYS A 35 155.60 -156.32 -41.64
C LYS A 35 154.64 -155.20 -41.24
N TRP A 36 154.96 -154.56 -40.11
CA TRP A 36 154.36 -153.28 -39.72
C TRP A 36 154.89 -152.16 -40.62
N VAL A 37 153.96 -151.38 -41.18
CA VAL A 37 154.19 -150.29 -42.13
C VAL A 37 153.47 -149.03 -41.66
N GLY A 38 153.85 -147.87 -42.21
CA GLY A 38 153.04 -146.65 -42.08
C GLY A 38 151.74 -146.74 -42.91
N THR A 39 150.76 -145.91 -42.59
CA THR A 39 149.48 -145.85 -43.33
C THR A 39 149.09 -144.43 -43.74
N THR A 40 148.43 -144.34 -44.89
CA THR A 40 147.75 -143.13 -45.40
C THR A 40 146.24 -143.26 -45.23
N SER A 41 145.57 -142.15 -44.94
CA SER A 41 144.10 -142.06 -44.91
C SER A 41 143.60 -141.06 -45.96
N THR A 42 142.56 -141.43 -46.71
CA THR A 42 141.74 -140.53 -47.54
C THR A 42 140.27 -140.66 -47.14
N TYR A 43 139.47 -139.60 -47.35
CA TYR A 43 138.09 -139.53 -46.86
C TYR A 43 137.08 -139.36 -48.00
N GLU A 44 136.04 -140.18 -48.04
CA GLU A 44 134.97 -140.12 -49.04
C GLU A 44 133.59 -139.98 -48.36
N TYR A 45 132.77 -139.02 -48.81
CA TYR A 45 131.41 -138.86 -48.29
C TYR A 45 130.56 -140.10 -48.60
N LYS A 46 129.96 -140.70 -47.58
CA LYS A 46 129.12 -141.89 -47.72
C LYS A 46 127.63 -141.56 -47.66
N ASP A 47 127.20 -140.95 -46.56
CA ASP A 47 125.81 -140.59 -46.28
C ASP A 47 125.74 -139.46 -45.24
N GLY A 48 124.54 -138.95 -44.94
CA GLY A 48 124.37 -137.75 -44.10
C GLY A 48 124.89 -137.87 -42.66
N GLY A 49 125.25 -139.06 -42.17
CA GLY A 49 125.90 -139.23 -40.87
C GLY A 49 127.42 -139.36 -40.92
N TYR A 50 127.99 -139.87 -42.01
CA TYR A 50 129.36 -140.40 -42.03
C TYR A 50 130.07 -140.30 -43.38
N HIS A 51 131.40 -140.28 -43.33
CA HIS A 51 132.30 -140.58 -44.44
C HIS A 51 133.02 -141.91 -44.19
N TRP A 52 133.52 -142.53 -45.26
CA TRP A 52 134.54 -143.57 -45.16
C TRP A 52 135.91 -142.93 -44.96
N GLU A 53 136.78 -143.62 -44.23
CA GLU A 53 138.22 -143.35 -44.15
C GLU A 53 138.95 -144.55 -44.74
N HIS A 54 139.63 -144.37 -45.87
CA HIS A 54 140.32 -145.44 -46.60
C HIS A 54 141.78 -145.56 -46.15
N VAL A 55 142.03 -146.40 -45.16
CA VAL A 55 143.36 -146.61 -44.57
C VAL A 55 144.15 -147.59 -45.42
N SER A 56 145.24 -147.12 -46.03
CA SER A 56 146.03 -147.87 -47.01
C SER A 56 147.51 -147.95 -46.63
N CYS A 57 148.21 -148.99 -47.10
CA CYS A 57 149.64 -149.19 -46.87
C CYS A 57 150.46 -148.09 -47.53
N ALA A 58 151.32 -147.41 -46.76
CA ALA A 58 152.21 -146.38 -47.28
C ALA A 58 153.26 -146.90 -48.29
N GLU A 59 153.63 -148.19 -48.22
CA GLU A 59 154.70 -148.76 -49.03
C GLU A 59 154.22 -149.47 -50.31
N CYS A 60 153.04 -150.11 -50.29
CA CYS A 60 152.53 -150.88 -51.44
C CYS A 60 151.10 -150.49 -51.87
N SER A 61 150.51 -149.46 -51.27
CA SER A 61 149.14 -148.96 -51.55
C SER A 61 147.99 -149.97 -51.38
N THR A 62 148.26 -151.20 -50.91
CA THR A 62 147.20 -152.16 -50.54
C THR A 62 146.30 -151.51 -49.47
N ASN A 63 145.00 -151.51 -49.71
CA ASN A 63 144.02 -151.06 -48.72
C ASN A 63 144.01 -152.02 -47.51
N ILE A 64 144.12 -151.48 -46.30
CA ILE A 64 144.23 -152.27 -45.06
C ILE A 64 142.88 -152.30 -44.34
N SER A 65 142.18 -151.17 -44.27
CA SER A 65 140.84 -151.10 -43.70
C SER A 65 140.08 -149.87 -44.18
N ASN A 66 138.75 -149.92 -44.13
CA ASN A 66 137.88 -148.79 -44.45
C ASN A 66 136.95 -148.46 -43.25
N PRO A 67 137.49 -147.96 -42.12
CA PRO A 67 136.67 -147.47 -41.01
C PRO A 67 135.71 -146.35 -41.44
N ARG A 68 134.68 -146.13 -40.61
CA ARG A 68 133.57 -145.21 -40.89
C ARG A 68 133.50 -144.12 -39.83
N SER A 69 133.85 -142.90 -40.20
CA SER A 69 133.95 -141.74 -39.30
C SER A 69 132.77 -140.78 -39.48
N LYS A 70 132.31 -140.14 -38.39
CA LYS A 70 131.16 -139.22 -38.43
C LYS A 70 131.55 -137.87 -39.05
N HIS A 71 130.60 -137.22 -39.72
CA HIS A 71 130.81 -135.86 -40.21
C HIS A 71 130.95 -134.83 -39.09
N ASN A 72 131.67 -133.75 -39.39
CA ASN A 72 131.80 -132.57 -38.54
C ASN A 72 131.31 -131.35 -39.34
N TRP A 73 130.22 -130.73 -38.89
CA TRP A 73 129.43 -129.77 -39.68
C TRP A 73 129.73 -128.31 -39.30
N SER A 74 129.85 -127.43 -40.30
CA SER A 74 130.14 -126.01 -40.10
C SER A 74 128.91 -125.20 -39.67
N GLY A 75 128.92 -124.64 -38.45
CA GLY A 75 127.97 -123.61 -38.01
C GLY A 75 126.50 -124.01 -38.12
N THR A 76 125.64 -123.06 -38.53
CA THR A 76 124.19 -123.23 -38.70
C THR A 76 123.75 -122.73 -40.08
N ALA A 77 122.67 -123.31 -40.62
CA ALA A 77 122.05 -122.86 -41.87
C ALA A 77 121.44 -121.45 -41.76
N THR A 78 121.26 -120.79 -42.91
CA THR A 78 120.66 -119.46 -43.04
C THR A 78 119.33 -119.52 -43.81
N CYS A 79 118.68 -118.37 -44.01
CA CYS A 79 117.52 -118.22 -44.91
C CYS A 79 117.79 -118.70 -46.35
N THR A 80 119.05 -118.69 -46.81
CA THR A 80 119.42 -118.91 -48.21
C THR A 80 120.51 -119.98 -48.45
N SER A 81 121.17 -120.51 -47.41
CA SER A 81 122.23 -121.55 -47.53
C SER A 81 122.26 -122.59 -46.39
N GLY A 82 122.78 -123.78 -46.67
CA GLY A 82 122.95 -124.92 -45.73
C GLY A 82 124.38 -125.08 -45.18
N GLN A 83 124.65 -126.18 -44.47
CA GLN A 83 125.95 -126.47 -43.83
C GLN A 83 126.85 -127.41 -44.67
N THR A 84 128.17 -127.29 -44.51
CA THR A 84 129.21 -128.16 -45.13
C THR A 84 130.01 -128.95 -44.08
N CYS A 85 130.52 -130.12 -44.48
CA CYS A 85 131.37 -130.97 -43.65
C CYS A 85 132.83 -130.53 -43.79
N THR A 86 133.48 -130.22 -42.67
CA THR A 86 134.84 -129.66 -42.66
C THR A 86 135.94 -130.67 -43.02
N VAL A 87 135.62 -131.97 -43.08
CA VAL A 87 136.57 -133.06 -43.37
C VAL A 87 136.48 -133.55 -44.82
N CYS A 88 135.25 -133.78 -45.34
CA CYS A 88 135.04 -134.37 -46.67
C CYS A 88 134.35 -133.44 -47.68
N GLY A 89 134.05 -132.18 -47.31
CA GLY A 89 133.46 -131.17 -48.20
C GLY A 89 131.98 -131.34 -48.55
N GLY A 90 131.38 -132.51 -48.36
CA GLY A 90 129.95 -132.75 -48.60
C GLY A 90 129.03 -131.84 -47.77
N THR A 91 127.78 -131.63 -48.21
CA THR A 91 126.76 -130.82 -47.53
C THR A 91 125.76 -131.69 -46.76
N SER A 92 125.19 -131.18 -45.65
CA SER A 92 124.35 -131.99 -44.75
C SER A 92 122.91 -132.15 -45.20
N ASN A 93 122.36 -131.14 -45.88
CA ASN A 93 120.93 -131.06 -46.19
C ASN A 93 120.73 -130.09 -47.38
N PRO A 94 119.97 -130.43 -48.44
CA PRO A 94 119.86 -129.60 -49.65
C PRO A 94 118.94 -128.38 -49.54
N ASN A 95 118.35 -128.07 -48.38
CA ASN A 95 117.32 -127.02 -48.25
C ASN A 95 117.68 -125.97 -47.16
N PRO A 96 117.68 -124.66 -47.47
CA PRO A 96 117.87 -123.58 -46.50
C PRO A 96 116.56 -123.24 -45.75
N LEU A 97 116.63 -122.36 -44.74
CA LEU A 97 115.50 -122.06 -43.85
C LEU A 97 114.36 -121.26 -44.51
N GLY A 98 114.62 -120.55 -45.61
CA GLY A 98 113.65 -119.67 -46.27
C GLY A 98 113.28 -118.42 -45.45
N HIS A 99 112.40 -117.60 -46.03
CA HIS A 99 111.84 -116.43 -45.34
C HIS A 99 110.48 -116.76 -44.73
N ALA A 100 110.33 -116.49 -43.42
CA ALA A 100 109.05 -116.57 -42.71
C ALA A 100 108.56 -115.15 -42.42
N TYR A 101 107.82 -114.54 -43.34
CA TYR A 101 107.30 -113.17 -43.18
C TYR A 101 106.08 -113.13 -42.25
N GLU A 102 106.06 -112.18 -41.31
CA GLU A 102 104.88 -111.78 -40.55
C GLU A 102 104.48 -110.35 -40.90
N SER A 103 103.17 -110.09 -40.94
CA SER A 103 102.62 -108.78 -41.31
C SER A 103 102.04 -108.05 -40.10
N THR A 104 102.33 -106.76 -39.97
CA THR A 104 101.65 -105.85 -39.05
C THR A 104 101.06 -104.66 -39.80
N VAL A 105 99.94 -104.11 -39.33
CA VAL A 105 99.45 -102.81 -39.80
C VAL A 105 100.26 -101.75 -39.07
N THR A 106 100.94 -100.87 -39.80
CA THR A 106 101.81 -99.82 -39.25
C THR A 106 101.20 -98.43 -39.38
N ILE A 107 100.24 -98.24 -40.29
CA ILE A 107 99.36 -97.08 -40.36
C ILE A 107 97.95 -97.59 -40.66
N GLU A 108 96.94 -97.21 -39.87
CA GLU A 108 95.54 -97.55 -40.16
C GLU A 108 94.95 -96.61 -41.24
N PRO A 109 94.10 -97.12 -42.15
CA PRO A 109 93.43 -96.28 -43.14
C PRO A 109 92.40 -95.37 -42.47
N THR A 110 92.33 -94.11 -42.91
CA THR A 110 91.25 -93.18 -42.53
C THR A 110 90.16 -93.18 -43.60
N CYS A 111 89.11 -92.37 -43.43
CA CYS A 111 88.09 -92.19 -44.47
C CYS A 111 88.65 -91.72 -45.83
N THR A 112 89.78 -90.99 -45.84
CA THR A 112 90.29 -90.29 -47.03
C THR A 112 91.80 -90.49 -47.25
N THR A 113 92.46 -91.32 -46.46
CA THR A 113 93.89 -91.64 -46.62
C THR A 113 94.14 -93.12 -46.44
N ASP A 114 94.90 -93.70 -47.36
CA ASP A 114 95.34 -95.10 -47.27
C ASP A 114 96.19 -95.33 -46.01
N GLY A 115 96.05 -96.53 -45.43
CA GLY A 115 96.93 -97.08 -44.41
C GLY A 115 98.10 -97.85 -45.03
N VAL A 116 98.91 -98.49 -44.18
CA VAL A 116 100.10 -99.26 -44.59
C VAL A 116 100.19 -100.55 -43.78
N ARG A 117 100.43 -101.65 -44.47
CA ARG A 117 100.87 -102.94 -43.90
C ARG A 117 102.36 -103.13 -44.16
N THR A 118 103.08 -103.63 -43.17
CA THR A 118 104.51 -103.95 -43.24
C THR A 118 104.73 -105.42 -42.98
N TYR A 119 105.57 -106.08 -43.79
CA TYR A 119 105.92 -107.49 -43.67
C TYR A 119 107.39 -107.60 -43.32
N VAL A 120 107.73 -108.35 -42.26
CA VAL A 120 109.12 -108.54 -41.79
C VAL A 120 109.40 -110.02 -41.60
N CYS A 121 110.56 -110.50 -42.07
CA CYS A 121 110.94 -111.91 -41.93
C CYS A 121 111.42 -112.23 -40.49
N LYS A 122 110.76 -113.18 -39.81
CA LYS A 122 111.12 -113.65 -38.45
C LYS A 122 112.55 -114.22 -38.39
N ASN A 123 113.01 -114.85 -39.47
CA ASN A 123 114.33 -115.48 -39.56
C ASN A 123 115.45 -114.46 -39.79
N ASP A 124 115.13 -113.25 -40.26
CA ASP A 124 116.07 -112.16 -40.55
C ASP A 124 115.29 -110.84 -40.73
N SER A 125 115.34 -109.97 -39.73
CA SER A 125 114.59 -108.72 -39.69
C SER A 125 115.05 -107.65 -40.70
N SER A 126 116.17 -107.86 -41.41
CA SER A 126 116.60 -106.95 -42.48
C SER A 126 115.74 -107.10 -43.75
N HIS A 127 115.10 -108.26 -43.93
CA HIS A 127 114.20 -108.52 -45.05
C HIS A 127 112.78 -108.04 -44.73
N THR A 128 112.39 -106.92 -45.35
CA THR A 128 111.09 -106.23 -45.13
C THR A 128 110.52 -105.61 -46.39
N TYR A 129 109.19 -105.55 -46.51
CA TYR A 129 108.47 -104.81 -47.56
C TYR A 129 107.12 -104.26 -47.04
N THR A 130 106.47 -103.39 -47.81
CA THR A 130 105.18 -102.77 -47.44
C THR A 130 104.15 -102.81 -48.56
N GLU A 131 102.87 -102.77 -48.17
CA GLU A 131 101.71 -102.67 -49.05
C GLU A 131 100.75 -101.58 -48.54
N PRO A 132 100.10 -100.80 -49.41
CA PRO A 132 99.06 -99.86 -49.01
C PRO A 132 97.76 -100.58 -48.64
N ILE A 133 97.02 -100.03 -47.69
CA ILE A 133 95.66 -100.45 -47.33
C ILE A 133 94.71 -99.33 -47.80
N PRO A 134 93.80 -99.55 -48.75
CA PRO A 134 92.93 -98.48 -49.26
C PRO A 134 92.15 -97.76 -48.15
N ALA A 135 91.96 -96.45 -48.33
CA ALA A 135 91.14 -95.60 -47.45
C ALA A 135 89.74 -96.22 -47.20
N ALA A 136 89.25 -96.13 -45.97
CA ALA A 136 88.01 -96.77 -45.52
C ALA A 136 86.72 -96.10 -46.05
N GLY A 137 86.83 -94.95 -46.72
CA GLY A 137 85.69 -94.19 -47.24
C GLY A 137 84.84 -93.53 -46.14
N HIS A 138 83.73 -92.89 -46.56
CA HIS A 138 82.76 -92.29 -45.66
C HIS A 138 81.54 -93.21 -45.47
N ASN A 139 81.40 -93.78 -44.28
CA ASN A 139 80.16 -94.45 -43.86
C ASN A 139 79.12 -93.39 -43.48
N LEU A 140 78.23 -93.04 -44.41
CA LEU A 140 77.27 -91.94 -44.28
C LEU A 140 75.90 -92.39 -43.77
N GLU A 141 75.37 -91.66 -42.78
CA GLU A 141 73.98 -91.74 -42.34
C GLU A 141 73.22 -90.50 -42.83
N LYS A 142 72.05 -90.68 -43.45
CA LYS A 142 71.22 -89.57 -43.97
C LYS A 142 70.32 -89.00 -42.87
N ALA A 143 70.41 -87.70 -42.63
CA ALA A 143 69.43 -86.92 -41.91
C ALA A 143 68.39 -86.38 -42.89
N GLU A 144 67.11 -86.71 -42.67
CA GLU A 144 66.02 -86.21 -43.51
C GLU A 144 65.74 -84.71 -43.32
N LYS A 145 65.10 -84.11 -44.32
CA LYS A 145 64.70 -82.69 -44.30
C LYS A 145 63.78 -82.40 -43.11
N LYS A 146 64.13 -81.42 -42.28
CA LYS A 146 63.20 -80.82 -41.30
C LYS A 146 62.51 -79.63 -41.96
N GLU A 147 61.19 -79.69 -42.15
CA GLU A 147 60.41 -78.53 -42.60
C GLU A 147 60.45 -77.38 -41.58
N ALA A 148 60.37 -76.14 -42.06
CA ALA A 148 60.34 -74.96 -41.20
C ALA A 148 58.95 -74.75 -40.59
N GLY A 149 58.92 -74.40 -39.29
CA GLY A 149 57.69 -74.04 -38.58
C GLY A 149 57.33 -72.57 -38.78
N CYS A 150 56.36 -72.07 -38.00
CA CYS A 150 56.07 -70.64 -37.93
C CYS A 150 57.20 -69.84 -37.26
N THR A 151 57.85 -70.45 -36.26
CA THR A 151 58.86 -69.82 -35.39
C THR A 151 60.22 -70.52 -35.41
N GLU A 152 60.25 -71.83 -35.65
CA GLU A 152 61.49 -72.59 -35.81
C GLU A 152 61.94 -72.66 -37.27
N ALA A 153 63.23 -72.45 -37.51
CA ALA A 153 63.84 -72.79 -38.79
C ALA A 153 63.90 -74.32 -38.99
N GLY A 154 63.77 -74.72 -40.25
CA GLY A 154 64.02 -76.07 -40.74
C GLY A 154 65.42 -76.20 -41.36
N TYR A 155 65.70 -77.34 -41.97
CA TYR A 155 66.90 -77.57 -42.75
C TYR A 155 66.65 -78.59 -43.88
N GLU A 156 67.33 -78.43 -45.00
CA GLU A 156 67.36 -79.46 -46.06
C GLU A 156 68.13 -80.71 -45.61
N ALA A 157 67.84 -81.83 -46.26
CA ALA A 157 68.46 -83.12 -45.94
C ALA A 157 69.98 -83.08 -46.13
N TYR A 158 70.70 -83.82 -45.32
CA TYR A 158 72.16 -83.89 -45.34
C TYR A 158 72.65 -85.27 -44.88
N TRP A 159 73.92 -85.58 -45.15
CA TRP A 159 74.54 -86.84 -44.75
C TRP A 159 75.60 -86.59 -43.68
N ARG A 160 75.80 -87.53 -42.75
CA ARG A 160 76.81 -87.46 -41.69
C ARG A 160 77.68 -88.71 -41.69
N CYS A 161 78.99 -88.54 -41.82
CA CYS A 161 79.91 -89.67 -41.73
C CYS A 161 80.01 -90.16 -40.28
N GLN A 162 79.72 -91.43 -40.03
CA GLN A 162 79.76 -91.99 -38.68
C GLN A 162 81.16 -92.20 -38.13
N ALA A 163 82.19 -92.29 -38.99
CA ALA A 163 83.59 -92.37 -38.57
C ALA A 163 84.16 -90.99 -38.21
N CYS A 164 84.19 -90.04 -39.14
CA CYS A 164 84.81 -88.71 -38.93
C CYS A 164 83.85 -87.60 -38.46
N LYS A 165 82.55 -87.89 -38.29
CA LYS A 165 81.46 -87.00 -37.84
C LYS A 165 81.18 -85.73 -38.67
N LYS A 166 81.96 -85.48 -39.73
CA LYS A 166 81.73 -84.47 -40.80
C LYS A 166 80.37 -84.62 -41.46
N LEU A 167 79.84 -83.49 -41.97
CA LEU A 167 78.58 -83.42 -42.71
C LEU A 167 78.83 -83.23 -44.20
N PHE A 168 77.91 -83.73 -45.03
CA PHE A 168 77.97 -83.69 -46.49
C PHE A 168 76.61 -83.35 -47.08
N SER A 169 76.60 -82.71 -48.25
CA SER A 169 75.37 -82.38 -49.00
C SER A 169 74.97 -83.45 -50.02
N ASP A 170 75.74 -84.53 -50.12
CA ASP A 170 75.59 -85.61 -51.10
C ASP A 170 75.81 -87.00 -50.48
N GLU A 171 75.18 -88.01 -51.08
CA GLU A 171 75.29 -89.42 -50.68
C GLU A 171 76.63 -90.07 -51.04
N ALA A 172 77.45 -89.42 -51.89
CA ALA A 172 78.79 -89.90 -52.22
C ALA A 172 79.88 -89.37 -51.26
N GLY A 173 79.56 -88.45 -50.36
CA GLY A 173 80.50 -87.88 -49.39
C GLY A 173 81.57 -86.99 -50.01
N THR A 174 81.25 -86.31 -51.10
CA THR A 174 82.20 -85.50 -51.89
C THR A 174 82.12 -84.01 -51.59
N ALA A 175 80.95 -83.50 -51.18
CA ALA A 175 80.68 -82.09 -50.91
C ALA A 175 80.45 -81.87 -49.41
N GLU A 176 81.55 -81.77 -48.67
CA GLU A 176 81.57 -81.47 -47.22
C GLU A 176 80.92 -80.12 -46.92
N ILE A 177 80.05 -80.07 -45.91
CA ILE A 177 79.38 -78.87 -45.43
C ILE A 177 79.65 -78.66 -43.93
N ILE A 178 79.72 -77.40 -43.50
CA ILE A 178 79.93 -77.06 -42.08
C ILE A 178 78.64 -77.27 -41.29
N ASN A 179 77.52 -76.74 -41.80
CA ASN A 179 76.18 -76.84 -41.22
C ASN A 179 75.17 -77.28 -42.29
N PRO A 180 74.04 -77.90 -41.92
CA PRO A 180 72.89 -78.08 -42.80
C PRO A 180 72.36 -76.76 -43.37
N LYS A 181 71.84 -76.79 -44.58
CA LYS A 181 71.25 -75.62 -45.26
C LYS A 181 69.92 -75.22 -44.60
N GLU A 182 69.91 -74.07 -43.94
CA GLU A 182 68.75 -73.55 -43.19
C GLU A 182 67.55 -73.22 -44.10
N ILE A 183 66.36 -73.64 -43.67
CA ILE A 183 65.07 -73.21 -44.22
C ILE A 183 64.45 -72.23 -43.22
N LYS A 184 64.34 -70.95 -43.58
CA LYS A 184 63.83 -69.91 -42.67
C LYS A 184 62.40 -70.21 -42.23
N ALA A 185 62.09 -69.86 -40.97
CA ALA A 185 60.74 -69.94 -40.40
C ALA A 185 59.72 -69.19 -41.27
N THR A 186 58.53 -69.79 -41.42
CA THR A 186 57.46 -69.31 -42.33
C THR A 186 56.68 -68.10 -41.80
N GLY A 187 56.87 -67.74 -40.52
CA GLY A 187 56.07 -66.73 -39.84
C GLY A 187 54.65 -67.21 -39.50
N HIS A 188 53.81 -66.30 -39.04
CA HIS A 188 52.41 -66.57 -38.73
C HIS A 188 51.49 -65.98 -39.81
N ASP A 189 50.78 -66.84 -40.55
CA ASP A 189 49.61 -66.43 -41.34
C ASP A 189 48.45 -66.11 -40.38
N LEU A 190 48.18 -64.83 -40.14
CA LEU A 190 47.29 -64.34 -39.08
C LEU A 190 45.95 -63.85 -39.62
N LYS A 191 44.87 -64.53 -39.26
CA LYS A 191 43.50 -64.08 -39.54
C LYS A 191 42.95 -63.31 -38.35
N ALA A 192 42.62 -62.04 -38.56
CA ALA A 192 41.95 -61.20 -37.56
C ALA A 192 40.55 -61.72 -37.23
N VAL A 193 40.27 -61.87 -35.93
CA VAL A 193 38.93 -62.05 -35.35
C VAL A 193 38.54 -60.71 -34.72
N LYS A 194 37.45 -60.12 -35.21
CA LYS A 194 36.95 -58.84 -34.70
C LYS A 194 36.47 -59.00 -33.25
N LYS A 195 36.59 -57.92 -32.47
CA LYS A 195 36.01 -57.76 -31.14
C LYS A 195 34.55 -58.20 -31.13
N LYS A 196 34.16 -59.04 -30.16
CA LYS A 196 32.75 -59.26 -29.78
C LYS A 196 32.48 -58.35 -28.58
N GLU A 197 31.55 -57.42 -28.72
CA GLU A 197 31.13 -56.60 -27.57
C GLU A 197 30.36 -57.47 -26.57
N ALA A 198 30.55 -57.20 -25.27
CA ALA A 198 29.83 -57.89 -24.21
C ALA A 198 28.38 -57.38 -24.16
N SER A 199 27.43 -58.28 -23.87
CA SER A 199 26.03 -57.91 -23.70
C SER A 199 25.70 -57.72 -22.21
N CYS A 200 24.41 -57.78 -21.85
CA CYS A 200 24.01 -57.85 -20.44
C CYS A 200 24.22 -59.23 -19.82
N THR A 201 24.20 -60.29 -20.64
CA THR A 201 24.10 -61.70 -20.21
C THR A 201 25.15 -62.62 -20.86
N GLU A 202 25.86 -62.15 -21.87
CA GLU A 202 26.97 -62.87 -22.51
C GLU A 202 28.26 -62.05 -22.40
N ASP A 203 29.34 -62.74 -22.03
CA ASP A 203 30.69 -62.20 -22.12
C ASP A 203 31.08 -61.94 -23.60
N GLY A 204 31.84 -60.86 -23.78
CA GLY A 204 32.48 -60.48 -25.04
C GLY A 204 33.97 -60.81 -25.04
N TYR A 205 34.68 -60.37 -26.07
CA TYR A 205 36.14 -60.45 -26.14
C TYR A 205 36.72 -59.34 -27.02
N GLU A 206 37.91 -58.85 -26.66
CA GLU A 206 38.67 -57.92 -27.51
C GLU A 206 39.12 -58.58 -28.83
N ALA A 207 39.47 -57.76 -29.81
CA ALA A 207 39.98 -58.26 -31.10
C ALA A 207 41.28 -59.04 -30.91
N TYR A 208 41.41 -60.16 -31.62
CA TYR A 208 42.59 -61.04 -31.57
C TYR A 208 42.87 -61.66 -32.94
N TRP A 209 44.10 -62.12 -33.17
CA TRP A 209 44.51 -62.76 -34.42
C TRP A 209 44.73 -64.25 -34.18
N LYS A 210 44.23 -65.10 -35.08
CA LYS A 210 44.44 -66.56 -35.03
C LYS A 210 45.35 -67.00 -36.17
N CYS A 211 46.47 -67.64 -35.85
CA CYS A 211 47.34 -68.18 -36.88
C CYS A 211 46.65 -69.37 -37.58
N GLN A 212 46.55 -69.35 -38.91
CA GLN A 212 45.91 -70.44 -39.65
C GLN A 212 46.78 -71.70 -39.69
N THR A 213 48.11 -71.56 -39.67
CA THR A 213 49.06 -72.67 -39.64
C THR A 213 49.07 -73.37 -38.27
N CYS A 214 49.56 -72.70 -37.22
CA CYS A 214 49.77 -73.32 -35.90
C CYS A 214 48.60 -73.18 -34.91
N LYS A 215 47.48 -72.56 -35.32
CA LYS A 215 46.24 -72.36 -34.54
C LYS A 215 46.35 -71.50 -33.25
N LYS A 216 47.57 -71.14 -32.81
CA LYS A 216 47.85 -70.17 -31.72
C LYS A 216 47.11 -68.83 -31.92
N LEU A 217 46.81 -68.16 -30.82
CA LEU A 217 46.15 -66.86 -30.78
C LEU A 217 47.13 -65.75 -30.39
N PHE A 218 46.91 -64.54 -30.88
CA PHE A 218 47.78 -63.38 -30.67
C PHE A 218 46.96 -62.12 -30.40
N SER A 219 47.50 -61.23 -29.59
CA SER A 219 46.89 -59.92 -29.27
C SER A 219 47.34 -58.78 -30.19
N ASP A 220 48.14 -59.09 -31.22
CA ASP A 220 48.67 -58.14 -32.19
C ASP A 220 48.73 -58.72 -33.61
N GLU A 221 48.60 -57.83 -34.59
CA GLU A 221 48.68 -58.16 -36.03
C GLU A 221 50.06 -58.66 -36.48
N LYS A 222 51.11 -58.45 -35.69
CA LYS A 222 52.49 -58.91 -36.00
C LYS A 222 52.80 -60.29 -35.42
N GLY A 223 51.89 -60.90 -34.66
CA GLY A 223 52.08 -62.23 -34.06
C GLY A 223 53.18 -62.27 -32.99
N THR A 224 53.46 -61.15 -32.32
CA THR A 224 54.55 -61.03 -31.34
C THR A 224 54.10 -61.30 -29.89
N LYS A 225 52.80 -61.21 -29.61
CA LYS A 225 52.20 -61.38 -28.28
C LYS A 225 51.16 -62.50 -28.30
N GLU A 226 51.65 -63.73 -28.21
CA GLU A 226 50.82 -64.92 -28.06
C GLU A 226 49.92 -64.83 -26.81
N ILE A 227 48.67 -65.28 -26.93
CA ILE A 227 47.70 -65.35 -25.83
C ILE A 227 47.07 -66.74 -25.79
N ASN A 228 46.83 -67.27 -24.58
CA ASN A 228 46.23 -68.59 -24.41
C ASN A 228 44.73 -68.61 -24.77
N ASN A 229 44.02 -67.54 -24.39
CA ASN A 229 42.61 -67.29 -24.67
C ASN A 229 42.43 -65.84 -25.16
N PRO A 230 41.33 -65.51 -25.87
CA PRO A 230 40.93 -64.13 -26.11
C PRO A 230 40.79 -63.34 -24.79
N ILE A 231 41.09 -62.04 -24.82
CA ILE A 231 40.89 -61.17 -23.65
C ILE A 231 39.39 -60.96 -23.47
N GLU A 232 38.85 -61.53 -22.40
CA GLU A 232 37.43 -61.55 -22.08
C GLU A 232 36.94 -60.16 -21.62
N ILE A 233 35.83 -59.71 -22.21
CA ILE A 233 35.11 -58.51 -21.78
C ILE A 233 33.90 -59.00 -20.99
N LYS A 234 33.89 -58.83 -19.67
CA LYS A 234 32.79 -59.35 -18.86
C LYS A 234 31.44 -58.71 -19.20
N ALA A 235 30.39 -59.52 -19.16
CA ALA A 235 29.00 -59.12 -19.34
C ALA A 235 28.69 -57.92 -18.43
N THR A 236 28.10 -56.88 -18.99
CA THR A 236 27.86 -55.60 -18.30
C THR A 236 26.76 -55.66 -17.23
N GLY A 237 26.13 -56.83 -17.07
CA GLY A 237 24.93 -57.03 -16.27
C GLY A 237 23.73 -56.27 -16.84
N HIS A 238 22.62 -56.30 -16.12
CA HIS A 238 21.49 -55.44 -16.41
C HIS A 238 21.63 -54.11 -15.64
N ASN A 239 21.98 -53.03 -16.34
CA ASN A 239 21.80 -51.67 -15.83
C ASN A 239 20.30 -51.37 -15.75
N LEU A 240 19.67 -51.63 -14.60
CA LEU A 240 18.22 -51.57 -14.39
C LEU A 240 17.77 -50.21 -13.88
N GLU A 241 16.91 -49.55 -14.66
CA GLU A 241 16.11 -48.42 -14.17
C GLU A 241 14.80 -48.97 -13.57
N LYS A 242 14.51 -48.62 -12.31
CA LYS A 242 13.24 -48.99 -11.67
C LYS A 242 12.12 -48.08 -12.18
N ILE A 243 11.21 -48.63 -12.98
CA ILE A 243 9.98 -47.97 -13.38
C ILE A 243 8.98 -48.10 -12.23
N ALA A 244 8.57 -46.96 -11.67
CA ALA A 244 7.57 -46.92 -10.62
C ALA A 244 6.23 -47.51 -11.09
N GLN A 245 5.47 -48.07 -10.15
CA GLN A 245 4.10 -48.53 -10.37
C GLN A 245 3.26 -47.40 -10.99
N LYS A 246 2.63 -47.66 -12.13
CA LYS A 246 1.56 -46.80 -12.64
C LYS A 246 0.26 -47.28 -12.02
N GLU A 247 -0.33 -46.47 -11.15
CA GLU A 247 -1.65 -46.77 -10.60
C GLU A 247 -2.71 -46.89 -11.71
N ALA A 248 -3.67 -47.80 -11.53
CA ALA A 248 -4.70 -48.04 -12.51
C ALA A 248 -5.74 -46.92 -12.51
N GLY A 249 -5.83 -46.21 -13.63
CA GLY A 249 -6.90 -45.24 -13.86
C GLY A 249 -8.26 -45.92 -14.03
N CYS A 250 -9.29 -45.10 -14.19
CA CYS A 250 -10.65 -45.60 -14.38
C CYS A 250 -10.87 -46.25 -15.75
N THR A 251 -10.17 -45.77 -16.78
CA THR A 251 -10.22 -46.26 -18.17
C THR A 251 -8.92 -46.94 -18.61
N GLU A 252 -7.77 -46.49 -18.10
CA GLU A 252 -6.47 -47.07 -18.42
C GLU A 252 -6.04 -48.06 -17.35
N ALA A 253 -5.66 -49.27 -17.75
CA ALA A 253 -4.96 -50.18 -16.87
C ALA A 253 -3.63 -49.57 -16.39
N GLY A 254 -3.30 -49.88 -15.14
CA GLY A 254 -2.01 -49.61 -14.52
C GLY A 254 -1.08 -50.80 -14.66
N TYR A 255 0.07 -50.71 -14.01
CA TYR A 255 1.01 -51.82 -13.89
C TYR A 255 1.78 -51.72 -12.58
N GLU A 256 2.08 -52.88 -11.99
CA GLU A 256 2.98 -52.98 -10.84
C GLU A 256 4.39 -52.47 -11.20
N ALA A 257 5.17 -52.05 -10.20
CA ALA A 257 6.53 -51.58 -10.42
C ALA A 257 7.40 -52.68 -11.05
N TYR A 258 8.22 -52.30 -12.03
CA TYR A 258 9.09 -53.21 -12.77
C TYR A 258 10.43 -52.55 -13.07
N TRP A 259 11.43 -53.34 -13.42
CA TRP A 259 12.76 -52.85 -13.75
C TRP A 259 13.01 -52.97 -15.26
N ARG A 260 13.59 -51.94 -15.88
CA ARG A 260 13.90 -51.91 -17.31
C ARG A 260 15.41 -51.78 -17.51
N CYS A 261 16.01 -52.74 -18.22
CA CYS A 261 17.42 -52.64 -18.53
C CYS A 261 17.67 -51.54 -19.57
N GLN A 262 18.50 -50.56 -19.25
CA GLN A 262 18.80 -49.46 -20.17
C GLN A 262 19.63 -49.88 -21.38
N THR A 263 20.41 -50.95 -21.28
CA THR A 263 21.24 -51.46 -22.38
C THR A 263 20.42 -52.27 -23.38
N CYS A 264 19.77 -53.36 -22.94
CA CYS A 264 19.03 -54.28 -23.83
C CYS A 264 17.51 -54.05 -23.90
N LYS A 265 16.97 -53.07 -23.17
CA LYS A 265 15.55 -52.68 -23.09
C LYS A 265 14.54 -53.75 -22.60
N LYS A 266 15.01 -54.97 -22.30
CA LYS A 266 14.27 -56.04 -21.58
C LYS A 266 13.69 -55.55 -20.24
N LEU A 267 12.61 -56.19 -19.81
CA LEU A 267 11.89 -55.88 -18.57
C LEU A 267 12.04 -57.02 -17.54
N PHE A 268 12.03 -56.68 -16.26
CA PHE A 268 12.24 -57.62 -15.16
C PHE A 268 11.29 -57.31 -13.99
N SER A 269 10.88 -58.33 -13.25
CA SER A 269 10.04 -58.18 -12.03
C SER A 269 10.84 -58.08 -10.72
N ASP A 270 12.17 -58.01 -10.80
CA ASP A 270 13.08 -57.97 -9.65
C ASP A 270 14.28 -57.04 -9.87
N GLU A 271 14.86 -56.56 -8.77
CA GLU A 271 16.00 -55.64 -8.75
C GLU A 271 17.33 -56.31 -9.11
N ALA A 272 17.41 -57.65 -9.09
CA ALA A 272 18.59 -58.40 -9.50
C ALA A 272 18.60 -58.74 -11.02
N GLY A 273 17.51 -58.47 -11.75
CA GLY A 273 17.40 -58.75 -13.18
C GLY A 273 17.36 -60.25 -13.51
N THR A 274 16.81 -61.06 -12.61
CA THR A 274 16.81 -62.54 -12.71
C THR A 274 15.53 -63.09 -13.32
N VAL A 275 14.40 -62.37 -13.21
CA VAL A 275 13.09 -62.78 -13.70
C VAL A 275 12.65 -61.83 -14.82
N GLU A 276 13.02 -62.19 -16.06
CA GLU A 276 12.60 -61.47 -17.27
C GLU A 276 11.08 -61.60 -17.49
N ILE A 277 10.42 -60.48 -17.78
CA ILE A 277 8.98 -60.42 -18.07
C ILE A 277 8.74 -59.84 -19.46
N ILE A 278 7.76 -60.38 -20.19
CA ILE A 278 7.40 -59.89 -21.54
C ILE A 278 6.69 -58.53 -21.43
N ASN A 279 5.73 -58.42 -20.51
CA ASN A 279 4.98 -57.21 -20.20
C ASN A 279 4.99 -56.97 -18.68
N PRO A 280 4.87 -55.73 -18.21
CA PRO A 280 4.56 -55.43 -16.81
C PRO A 280 3.26 -56.11 -16.36
N LYS A 281 3.18 -56.51 -15.08
CA LYS A 281 1.97 -57.13 -14.53
C LYS A 281 0.84 -56.10 -14.45
N GLU A 282 -0.21 -56.33 -15.25
CA GLU A 282 -1.35 -55.42 -15.42
C GLU A 282 -2.15 -55.28 -14.12
N ILE A 283 -2.32 -54.03 -13.67
CA ILE A 283 -3.33 -53.67 -12.67
C ILE A 283 -4.55 -53.23 -13.48
N LYS A 284 -5.60 -54.05 -13.50
CA LYS A 284 -6.83 -53.76 -14.26
C LYS A 284 -7.39 -52.38 -13.90
N ALA A 285 -7.90 -51.67 -14.90
CA ALA A 285 -8.54 -50.37 -14.71
C ALA A 285 -9.59 -50.44 -13.59
N THR A 286 -9.59 -49.45 -12.69
CA THR A 286 -10.43 -49.46 -11.47
C THR A 286 -11.93 -49.27 -11.75
N GLY A 287 -12.29 -49.02 -13.01
CA GLY A 287 -13.61 -48.54 -13.40
C GLY A 287 -13.85 -47.11 -12.90
N HIS A 288 -15.02 -46.56 -13.22
CA HIS A 288 -15.42 -45.27 -12.69
C HIS A 288 -16.20 -45.44 -11.38
N ASP A 289 -15.64 -44.96 -10.26
CA ASP A 289 -16.43 -44.71 -9.03
C ASP A 289 -17.38 -43.52 -9.29
N LEU A 290 -18.60 -43.83 -9.76
CA LEU A 290 -19.56 -42.85 -10.26
C LEU A 290 -20.53 -42.38 -9.19
N LYS A 291 -20.28 -41.17 -8.66
CA LYS A 291 -21.28 -40.48 -7.84
C LYS A 291 -22.26 -39.74 -8.74
N ALA A 292 -23.54 -40.08 -8.64
CA ALA A 292 -24.62 -39.38 -9.32
C ALA A 292 -24.75 -37.94 -8.80
N VAL A 293 -24.55 -36.96 -9.67
CA VAL A 293 -24.93 -35.57 -9.45
C VAL A 293 -26.35 -35.40 -9.98
N LYS A 294 -27.31 -35.30 -9.06
CA LYS A 294 -28.73 -35.12 -9.40
C LYS A 294 -28.94 -33.87 -10.26
N ARG A 295 -29.89 -33.92 -11.21
CA ARG A 295 -30.37 -32.80 -12.02
C ARG A 295 -30.41 -31.49 -11.23
N LYS A 296 -29.70 -30.46 -11.70
CA LYS A 296 -29.91 -29.07 -11.27
C LYS A 296 -30.86 -28.43 -12.27
N GLU A 297 -32.01 -27.98 -11.80
CA GLU A 297 -32.99 -27.30 -12.64
C GLU A 297 -32.47 -25.91 -13.08
N ALA A 298 -32.88 -25.47 -14.26
CA ALA A 298 -32.39 -24.22 -14.84
C ALA A 298 -32.99 -23.00 -14.14
N GLY A 299 -32.16 -22.00 -13.88
CA GLY A 299 -32.58 -20.69 -13.40
C GLY A 299 -32.89 -19.73 -14.55
N CYS A 300 -33.25 -18.48 -14.20
CA CYS A 300 -33.46 -17.44 -15.21
C CYS A 300 -32.15 -17.04 -15.92
N THR A 301 -31.03 -16.95 -15.17
CA THR A 301 -29.67 -16.66 -15.69
C THR A 301 -28.82 -17.92 -15.90
N GLU A 302 -28.83 -18.85 -14.94
CA GLU A 302 -27.96 -20.01 -14.95
C GLU A 302 -28.60 -21.19 -15.69
N ALA A 303 -27.89 -21.73 -16.68
CA ALA A 303 -28.26 -23.00 -17.27
C ALA A 303 -28.24 -24.10 -16.19
N GLY A 304 -29.28 -24.93 -16.21
CA GLY A 304 -29.34 -26.15 -15.43
C GLY A 304 -28.57 -27.28 -16.12
N TYR A 305 -28.62 -28.46 -15.52
CA TYR A 305 -28.11 -29.67 -16.13
C TYR A 305 -28.96 -30.88 -15.74
N GLU A 306 -29.09 -31.81 -16.66
CA GLU A 306 -29.67 -33.12 -16.38
C GLU A 306 -28.80 -33.91 -15.38
N THR A 307 -29.34 -35.01 -14.84
CA THR A 307 -28.55 -35.87 -13.95
C THR A 307 -27.34 -36.42 -14.71
N TYR A 308 -26.15 -36.24 -14.14
CA TYR A 308 -24.90 -36.76 -14.70
C TYR A 308 -24.09 -37.45 -13.61
N TRP A 309 -23.25 -38.39 -13.99
CA TRP A 309 -22.41 -39.14 -13.05
C TRP A 309 -20.99 -38.60 -13.11
N ARG A 310 -20.44 -38.24 -11.94
CA ARG A 310 -19.06 -37.75 -11.83
C ARG A 310 -18.18 -38.81 -11.20
N CYS A 311 -17.15 -39.23 -11.93
CA CYS A 311 -16.16 -40.14 -11.37
C CYS A 311 -15.40 -39.44 -10.23
N GLN A 312 -15.39 -40.04 -9.03
CA GLN A 312 -14.70 -39.45 -7.88
C GLN A 312 -13.19 -39.51 -8.03
N THR A 313 -12.65 -40.53 -8.69
CA THR A 313 -11.22 -40.69 -8.96
C THR A 313 -10.75 -39.73 -10.05
N CYS A 314 -11.08 -39.99 -11.32
CA CYS A 314 -10.55 -39.23 -12.47
C CYS A 314 -11.31 -37.93 -12.81
N LYS A 315 -12.32 -37.54 -12.01
CA LYS A 315 -13.13 -36.30 -12.13
C LYS A 315 -13.94 -36.09 -13.42
N LYS A 316 -13.77 -36.97 -14.43
CA LYS A 316 -14.56 -37.06 -15.68
C LYS A 316 -16.07 -37.19 -15.42
N LEU A 317 -16.86 -36.82 -16.42
CA LEU A 317 -18.33 -36.76 -16.36
C LEU A 317 -18.95 -37.75 -17.36
N PHE A 318 -20.08 -38.33 -17.00
CA PHE A 318 -20.78 -39.36 -17.77
C PHE A 318 -22.29 -39.09 -17.78
N SER A 319 -22.96 -39.42 -18.89
CA SER A 319 -24.42 -39.30 -19.02
C SER A 319 -25.19 -40.53 -18.55
N ASP A 320 -24.50 -41.61 -18.19
CA ASP A 320 -25.06 -42.89 -17.77
C ASP A 320 -24.44 -43.41 -16.46
N ALA A 321 -25.19 -44.28 -15.77
CA ALA A 321 -24.76 -44.88 -14.50
C ALA A 321 -23.70 -46.00 -14.66
N ALA A 322 -23.43 -46.48 -15.88
CA ALA A 322 -22.42 -47.50 -16.16
C ALA A 322 -21.05 -46.92 -16.57
N GLY A 323 -20.96 -45.59 -16.78
CA GLY A 323 -19.72 -44.92 -17.16
C GLY A 323 -19.29 -45.18 -18.60
N THR A 324 -20.24 -45.47 -19.48
CA THR A 324 -19.99 -45.85 -20.87
C THR A 324 -19.96 -44.67 -21.83
N VAL A 325 -20.65 -43.56 -21.50
CA VAL A 325 -20.76 -42.37 -22.34
C VAL A 325 -20.15 -41.17 -21.64
N GLU A 326 -18.85 -40.96 -21.85
CA GLU A 326 -18.11 -39.79 -21.38
C GLU A 326 -18.63 -38.51 -22.06
N ILE A 327 -18.89 -37.48 -21.25
CA ILE A 327 -19.36 -36.17 -21.72
C ILE A 327 -18.39 -35.07 -21.29
N SER A 328 -18.07 -34.14 -22.19
CA SER A 328 -17.16 -33.02 -21.90
C SER A 328 -17.76 -31.99 -20.95
N ASN A 329 -19.09 -31.85 -20.96
CA ASN A 329 -19.90 -31.06 -20.04
C ASN A 329 -21.24 -31.79 -19.80
N PRO A 330 -21.95 -31.53 -18.68
CA PRO A 330 -23.31 -32.01 -18.49
C PRO A 330 -24.26 -31.52 -19.59
N THR A 331 -25.32 -32.29 -19.89
CA THR A 331 -26.38 -31.87 -20.81
C THR A 331 -27.03 -30.58 -20.29
N ALA A 332 -26.76 -29.46 -20.94
CA ALA A 332 -27.16 -28.15 -20.46
C ALA A 332 -28.66 -27.92 -20.70
N ILE A 333 -29.43 -27.90 -19.60
CA ILE A 333 -30.81 -27.40 -19.63
C ILE A 333 -30.69 -25.89 -19.78
N LYS A 334 -31.00 -25.36 -20.97
CA LYS A 334 -30.90 -23.92 -21.27
C LYS A 334 -31.61 -23.11 -20.19
N ALA A 335 -30.98 -22.03 -19.74
CA ALA A 335 -31.62 -21.07 -18.84
C ALA A 335 -32.98 -20.65 -19.43
N THR A 336 -34.02 -20.56 -18.60
CA THR A 336 -35.40 -20.36 -19.08
C THR A 336 -35.66 -18.98 -19.68
N GLY A 337 -34.63 -18.12 -19.72
CA GLY A 337 -34.79 -16.68 -19.74
C GLY A 337 -35.44 -16.18 -18.44
N HIS A 338 -35.57 -14.87 -18.34
CA HIS A 338 -36.31 -14.26 -17.26
C HIS A 338 -37.80 -14.21 -17.59
N ASN A 339 -38.61 -15.03 -16.92
CA ASN A 339 -40.06 -14.85 -16.90
C ASN A 339 -40.39 -13.62 -16.03
N LEU A 340 -40.34 -12.43 -16.63
CA LEU A 340 -40.44 -11.15 -15.94
C LEU A 340 -41.89 -10.72 -15.75
N GLU A 341 -42.32 -10.65 -14.49
CA GLU A 341 -43.49 -9.85 -14.11
C GLU A 341 -43.07 -8.38 -13.99
N LYS A 342 -43.81 -7.48 -14.64
CA LYS A 342 -43.61 -6.03 -14.48
C LYS A 342 -44.24 -5.59 -13.16
N VAL A 343 -43.43 -5.01 -12.28
CA VAL A 343 -43.88 -4.33 -11.07
C VAL A 343 -43.89 -2.83 -11.35
N GLU A 344 -45.08 -2.25 -11.42
CA GLU A 344 -45.23 -0.80 -11.61
C GLU A 344 -44.62 -0.01 -10.45
N LYS A 345 -44.24 1.24 -10.74
CA LYS A 345 -43.76 2.24 -9.78
C LYS A 345 -44.65 2.31 -8.53
N LYS A 346 -44.02 2.23 -7.35
CA LYS A 346 -44.65 2.52 -6.05
C LYS A 346 -44.04 3.82 -5.55
N ASP A 347 -44.84 4.88 -5.45
CA ASP A 347 -44.38 6.14 -4.87
C ASP A 347 -43.98 5.98 -3.40
N ALA A 348 -43.04 6.82 -2.95
CA ALA A 348 -42.42 6.71 -1.63
C ALA A 348 -43.35 7.14 -0.48
N GLY A 349 -43.26 6.41 0.64
CA GLY A 349 -43.92 6.78 1.88
C GLY A 349 -43.03 7.68 2.75
N CYS A 350 -43.50 7.95 3.98
CA CYS A 350 -42.68 8.61 5.00
C CYS A 350 -41.57 7.71 5.57
N THR A 351 -41.85 6.41 5.68
CA THR A 351 -41.00 5.40 6.33
C THR A 351 -40.53 4.31 5.37
N GLU A 352 -41.37 3.97 4.39
CA GLU A 352 -41.05 2.99 3.35
C GLU A 352 -40.49 3.71 2.13
N ASP A 353 -39.28 3.32 1.71
CA ASP A 353 -38.76 3.67 0.39
C ASP A 353 -39.77 3.23 -0.68
N GLY A 354 -40.06 4.14 -1.61
CA GLY A 354 -40.72 3.80 -2.87
C GLY A 354 -39.73 3.18 -3.85
N HIS A 355 -40.23 2.81 -5.01
CA HIS A 355 -39.40 2.32 -6.10
C HIS A 355 -39.94 2.75 -7.46
N GLU A 356 -39.03 3.05 -8.38
CA GLU A 356 -39.37 3.14 -9.79
C GLU A 356 -39.88 1.79 -10.33
N THR A 357 -40.48 1.80 -11.52
CA THR A 357 -40.93 0.57 -12.20
C THR A 357 -39.75 -0.39 -12.40
N TYR A 358 -39.93 -1.66 -12.04
CA TYR A 358 -38.92 -2.71 -12.22
C TYR A 358 -39.58 -4.02 -12.68
N TRP A 359 -38.75 -4.95 -13.15
CA TRP A 359 -39.19 -6.27 -13.60
C TRP A 359 -38.62 -7.36 -12.69
N ARG A 360 -39.44 -8.33 -12.28
CA ARG A 360 -39.07 -9.39 -11.34
C ARG A 360 -39.17 -10.76 -12.01
N CYS A 361 -38.08 -11.54 -12.03
CA CYS A 361 -38.16 -12.90 -12.56
C CYS A 361 -39.01 -13.76 -11.61
N GLN A 362 -40.11 -14.33 -12.09
CA GLN A 362 -40.95 -15.19 -11.25
C GLN A 362 -40.25 -16.46 -10.79
N THR A 363 -39.27 -16.97 -11.54
CA THR A 363 -38.54 -18.20 -11.19
C THR A 363 -37.44 -17.95 -10.15
N CYS A 364 -36.55 -16.97 -10.34
CA CYS A 364 -35.41 -16.73 -9.44
C CYS A 364 -35.54 -15.51 -8.50
N LYS A 365 -36.65 -14.77 -8.59
CA LYS A 365 -36.98 -13.56 -7.82
C LYS A 365 -36.00 -12.37 -7.91
N LYS A 366 -34.91 -12.47 -8.67
CA LYS A 366 -34.03 -11.35 -9.08
C LYS A 366 -34.79 -10.24 -9.79
N LEU A 367 -34.24 -9.03 -9.73
CA LEU A 367 -34.87 -7.77 -10.14
C LEU A 367 -34.08 -7.11 -11.29
N PHE A 368 -34.79 -6.42 -12.17
CA PHE A 368 -34.25 -5.85 -13.42
C PHE A 368 -34.84 -4.46 -13.67
N SER A 369 -34.03 -3.54 -14.20
CA SER A 369 -34.50 -2.20 -14.59
C SER A 369 -35.07 -2.12 -16.01
N ASP A 370 -35.09 -3.23 -16.75
CA ASP A 370 -35.51 -3.31 -18.13
C ASP A 370 -36.40 -4.54 -18.43
N ALA A 371 -37.29 -4.39 -19.41
CA ALA A 371 -38.21 -5.45 -19.83
C ALA A 371 -37.53 -6.63 -20.57
N ALA A 372 -36.25 -6.52 -20.94
CA ALA A 372 -35.49 -7.60 -21.57
C ALA A 372 -34.69 -8.44 -20.55
N GLY A 373 -34.65 -8.04 -19.27
CA GLY A 373 -33.93 -8.75 -18.21
C GLY A 373 -32.41 -8.69 -18.35
N THR A 374 -31.88 -7.61 -18.94
CA THR A 374 -30.45 -7.46 -19.26
C THR A 374 -29.66 -6.72 -18.20
N VAL A 375 -30.29 -5.83 -17.43
CA VAL A 375 -29.68 -5.04 -16.36
C VAL A 375 -30.22 -5.52 -15.02
N GLU A 376 -29.52 -6.48 -14.42
CA GLU A 376 -29.81 -6.97 -13.06
C GLU A 376 -29.52 -5.88 -12.02
N ILE A 377 -30.50 -5.61 -11.16
CA ILE A 377 -30.40 -4.64 -10.06
C ILE A 377 -30.53 -5.37 -8.72
N SER A 378 -29.65 -5.06 -7.77
CA SER A 378 -29.61 -5.73 -6.45
C SER A 378 -30.80 -5.37 -5.56
N ASN A 379 -31.37 -4.19 -5.77
CA ASN A 379 -32.65 -3.71 -5.25
C ASN A 379 -33.31 -2.86 -6.37
N PRO A 380 -34.62 -2.58 -6.30
CA PRO A 380 -35.23 -1.55 -7.14
C PRO A 380 -34.54 -0.20 -6.94
N THR A 381 -34.58 0.68 -7.93
CA THR A 381 -34.14 2.08 -7.77
C THR A 381 -35.00 2.74 -6.70
N ALA A 382 -34.46 2.83 -5.49
CA ALA A 382 -35.18 3.30 -4.32
C ALA A 382 -35.50 4.79 -4.46
N ILE A 383 -36.79 5.11 -4.63
CA ILE A 383 -37.30 6.45 -4.42
C ILE A 383 -37.27 6.63 -2.91
N LYS A 384 -36.18 7.23 -2.41
CA LYS A 384 -35.94 7.32 -0.97
C LYS A 384 -37.16 7.91 -0.25
N ALA A 385 -37.59 7.26 0.83
CA ALA A 385 -38.57 7.82 1.74
C ALA A 385 -38.15 9.24 2.08
N THR A 386 -39.07 10.20 1.99
CA THR A 386 -38.78 11.65 2.04
C THR A 386 -38.38 12.15 3.44
N GLY A 387 -37.92 11.25 4.30
CA GLY A 387 -38.18 11.28 5.72
C GLY A 387 -39.69 11.27 6.02
N HIS A 388 -40.00 11.24 7.32
CA HIS A 388 -41.29 11.74 7.74
C HIS A 388 -41.29 13.27 7.59
N ASN A 389 -42.10 13.79 6.65
CA ASN A 389 -42.45 15.21 6.63
C ASN A 389 -43.39 15.51 7.81
N LEU A 390 -42.79 15.68 8.99
CA LEU A 390 -43.46 15.83 10.28
C LEU A 390 -43.94 17.26 10.48
N GLU A 391 -45.25 17.45 10.46
CA GLU A 391 -45.86 18.62 11.07
C GLU A 391 -45.89 18.41 12.59
N LYS A 392 -45.25 19.30 13.35
CA LYS A 392 -45.29 19.30 14.81
C LYS A 392 -46.68 19.75 15.27
N VAL A 393 -47.43 18.84 15.89
CA VAL A 393 -48.68 19.15 16.57
C VAL A 393 -48.34 19.46 18.03
N GLU A 394 -48.30 20.75 18.36
CA GLU A 394 -48.06 21.19 19.73
C GLU A 394 -49.09 20.61 20.71
N LYS A 395 -48.67 20.44 21.96
CA LYS A 395 -49.50 19.98 23.08
C LYS A 395 -50.85 20.70 23.10
N LYS A 396 -51.94 19.94 23.03
CA LYS A 396 -53.29 20.42 23.34
C LYS A 396 -53.58 20.07 24.79
N ASP A 397 -53.52 21.05 25.68
CA ASP A 397 -53.96 20.86 27.07
C ASP A 397 -55.40 20.34 27.14
N ALA A 398 -55.68 19.50 28.13
CA ALA A 398 -56.99 18.88 28.28
C ALA A 398 -58.09 19.92 28.54
N GLY A 399 -59.23 19.74 27.86
CA GLY A 399 -60.42 20.52 28.12
C GLY A 399 -61.15 20.04 29.38
N CYS A 400 -62.25 20.71 29.71
CA CYS A 400 -63.14 20.23 30.77
C CYS A 400 -63.96 18.97 30.35
N THR A 401 -64.06 18.71 29.04
CA THR A 401 -64.85 17.60 28.43
C THR A 401 -64.17 16.90 27.26
N GLU A 402 -63.14 17.51 26.66
CA GLU A 402 -62.33 16.87 25.61
C GLU A 402 -61.00 16.47 26.20
N ASP A 403 -60.62 15.21 26.04
CA ASP A 403 -59.29 14.74 26.37
C ASP A 403 -58.24 15.49 25.52
N GLY A 404 -57.18 15.93 26.20
CA GLY A 404 -56.04 16.60 25.58
C GLY A 404 -54.97 15.59 25.13
N HIS A 405 -53.87 16.11 24.63
CA HIS A 405 -52.70 15.30 24.29
C HIS A 405 -51.39 16.05 24.51
N GLU A 406 -50.35 15.31 24.84
CA GLU A 406 -48.97 15.83 24.79
C GLU A 406 -48.56 16.19 23.35
N THR A 407 -47.44 16.90 23.19
CA THR A 407 -46.90 17.24 21.86
C THR A 407 -46.61 15.95 21.09
N TYR A 408 -47.02 15.90 19.82
CA TYR A 408 -46.71 14.80 18.92
C TYR A 408 -46.43 15.34 17.51
N TRP A 409 -45.75 14.54 16.69
CA TRP A 409 -45.41 14.88 15.32
C TRP A 409 -46.22 14.00 14.37
N ARG A 410 -46.84 14.59 13.35
CA ARG A 410 -47.70 13.89 12.39
C ARG A 410 -47.09 13.94 11.00
N CYS A 411 -46.86 12.79 10.37
CA CYS A 411 -46.35 12.81 9.00
C CYS A 411 -47.43 13.23 8.01
N GLN A 412 -47.15 14.25 7.19
CA GLN A 412 -48.12 14.70 6.19
C GLN A 412 -48.39 13.68 5.08
N THR A 413 -47.41 12.84 4.71
CA THR A 413 -47.59 11.87 3.61
C THR A 413 -48.33 10.59 4.03
N CYS A 414 -48.04 10.02 5.21
CA CYS A 414 -48.64 8.75 5.67
C CYS A 414 -49.62 8.88 6.86
N LYS A 415 -49.81 10.09 7.39
CA LYS A 415 -50.70 10.44 8.52
C LYS A 415 -50.46 9.74 9.87
N LYS A 416 -49.49 8.81 9.97
CA LYS A 416 -48.96 8.24 11.23
C LYS A 416 -48.45 9.31 12.20
N LEU A 417 -48.42 8.95 13.49
CA LEU A 417 -48.11 9.83 14.63
C LEU A 417 -46.84 9.37 15.36
N PHE A 418 -46.08 10.31 15.90
CA PHE A 418 -44.77 10.09 16.54
C PHE A 418 -44.62 10.92 17.80
N SER A 419 -43.94 10.40 18.83
CA SER A 419 -43.69 11.15 20.07
C SER A 419 -42.41 12.00 20.06
N ASP A 420 -41.68 12.04 18.94
CA ASP A 420 -40.38 12.69 18.79
C ASP A 420 -40.21 13.39 17.44
N GLU A 421 -39.40 14.44 17.41
CA GLU A 421 -39.10 15.25 16.23
C GLU A 421 -38.28 14.51 15.15
N ALA A 422 -37.60 13.42 15.52
CA ALA A 422 -36.88 12.56 14.58
C ALA A 422 -37.77 11.50 13.91
N GLY A 423 -39.03 11.35 14.34
CA GLY A 423 -39.97 10.37 13.80
C GLY A 423 -39.60 8.91 14.08
N THR A 424 -38.87 8.65 15.17
CA THR A 424 -38.31 7.34 15.51
C THR A 424 -39.22 6.48 16.39
N VAL A 425 -40.13 7.09 17.14
CA VAL A 425 -41.06 6.41 18.06
C VAL A 425 -42.49 6.60 17.56
N GLU A 426 -42.97 5.65 16.74
CA GLU A 426 -44.35 5.62 16.26
C GLU A 426 -45.33 5.34 17.41
N ILE A 427 -46.39 6.14 17.50
CA ILE A 427 -47.45 6.01 18.51
C ILE A 427 -48.81 5.79 17.82
N ILE A 428 -49.60 4.85 18.34
CA ILE A 428 -50.92 4.51 17.78
C ILE A 428 -51.90 5.67 17.96
N ASN A 429 -51.91 6.25 19.16
CA ASN A 429 -52.61 7.48 19.52
C ASN A 429 -51.62 8.42 20.24
N PRO A 430 -51.86 9.75 20.24
CA PRO A 430 -51.15 10.67 21.12
C PRO A 430 -51.26 10.26 22.60
N LYS A 431 -50.25 10.58 23.41
CA LYS A 431 -50.34 10.35 24.86
C LYS A 431 -51.42 11.26 25.44
N GLU A 432 -52.51 10.62 25.86
CA GLU A 432 -53.78 11.23 26.18
C GLU A 432 -53.76 11.88 27.58
N ILE A 433 -54.11 13.16 27.65
CA ILE A 433 -54.25 13.91 28.89
C ILE A 433 -55.74 13.92 29.22
N LYS A 434 -56.18 13.06 30.14
CA LYS A 434 -57.62 12.93 30.45
C LYS A 434 -58.24 14.24 30.96
N ALA A 435 -59.42 14.55 30.46
CA ALA A 435 -60.21 15.72 30.82
C ALA A 435 -60.51 15.73 32.32
N THR A 436 -60.23 16.85 32.98
CA THR A 436 -60.32 16.97 34.45
C THR A 436 -61.74 17.17 34.97
N GLY A 437 -62.76 17.02 34.12
CA GLY A 437 -64.11 17.51 34.36
C GLY A 437 -64.19 19.04 34.35
N HIS A 438 -65.38 19.57 34.65
CA HIS A 438 -65.58 21.02 34.75
C HIS A 438 -65.24 21.57 36.14
N ASP A 439 -64.12 22.30 36.27
CA ASP A 439 -63.87 23.19 37.41
C ASP A 439 -64.82 24.40 37.35
N LEU A 440 -66.02 24.25 37.92
CA LEU A 440 -67.11 25.22 37.84
C LEU A 440 -67.07 26.25 38.96
N LYS A 441 -66.68 27.49 38.61
CA LYS A 441 -66.83 28.63 39.51
C LYS A 441 -68.18 29.30 39.26
N ALA A 442 -68.98 29.43 40.32
CA ALA A 442 -70.25 30.16 40.28
C ALA A 442 -70.02 31.66 40.07
N VAL A 443 -70.53 32.20 38.96
CA VAL A 443 -70.65 33.63 38.69
C VAL A 443 -72.03 34.06 39.18
N LYS A 444 -72.05 34.76 40.32
CA LYS A 444 -73.29 35.26 40.93
C LYS A 444 -74.01 36.25 39.98
N ARG A 445 -75.35 36.26 40.03
CA ARG A 445 -76.23 37.21 39.33
C ARG A 445 -75.65 38.62 39.25
N LYS A 446 -75.55 39.18 38.04
CA LYS A 446 -75.29 40.60 37.79
C LYS A 446 -76.60 41.27 37.42
N GLU A 447 -76.97 42.32 38.12
CA GLU A 447 -78.18 43.09 37.84
C GLU A 447 -78.00 43.96 36.57
N ALA A 448 -79.11 44.26 35.89
CA ALA A 448 -79.07 44.90 34.58
C ALA A 448 -78.80 46.41 34.68
N GLY A 449 -77.97 46.91 33.74
CA GLY A 449 -77.73 48.34 33.57
C GLY A 449 -78.68 48.97 32.54
N CYS A 450 -78.45 50.24 32.23
CA CYS A 450 -79.24 50.96 31.22
C CYS A 450 -79.06 50.43 29.80
N THR A 451 -77.86 49.98 29.44
CA THR A 451 -77.52 49.44 28.11
C THR A 451 -76.98 48.02 28.16
N GLU A 452 -76.18 47.67 29.18
CA GLU A 452 -75.78 46.29 29.41
C GLU A 452 -76.90 45.48 30.06
N ALA A 453 -77.30 44.38 29.41
CA ALA A 453 -78.13 43.36 30.03
C ALA A 453 -77.41 42.76 31.26
N GLY A 454 -78.19 42.48 32.30
CA GLY A 454 -77.76 41.67 33.44
C GLY A 454 -77.85 40.19 33.12
N TYR A 455 -77.54 39.36 34.09
CA TYR A 455 -77.66 37.91 33.98
C TYR A 455 -77.96 37.27 35.33
N GLU A 456 -78.70 36.16 35.29
CA GLU A 456 -78.88 35.28 36.45
C GLU A 456 -77.56 34.57 36.84
N THR A 457 -77.54 33.89 37.99
CA THR A 457 -76.36 33.13 38.42
C THR A 457 -76.10 31.98 37.45
N TYR A 458 -74.85 31.86 36.97
CA TYR A 458 -74.40 30.77 36.11
C TYR A 458 -73.04 30.24 36.56
N TRP A 459 -72.68 29.04 36.14
CA TRP A 459 -71.39 28.43 36.44
C TRP A 459 -70.48 28.48 35.22
N ARG A 460 -69.20 28.81 35.42
CA ARG A 460 -68.22 28.93 34.32
C ARG A 460 -67.03 28.01 34.55
N CYS A 461 -66.74 27.12 33.60
CA CYS A 461 -65.54 26.28 33.71
C CYS A 461 -64.30 27.17 33.70
N GLN A 462 -63.45 27.08 34.71
CA GLN A 462 -62.25 27.91 34.78
C GLN A 462 -61.23 27.53 33.70
N THR A 463 -61.21 26.27 33.24
CA THR A 463 -60.37 25.81 32.12
C THR A 463 -60.96 26.26 30.77
N CYS A 464 -62.05 25.63 30.29
CA CYS A 464 -62.57 25.84 28.92
C CYS A 464 -63.49 27.06 28.74
N LYS A 465 -63.79 27.82 29.80
CA LYS A 465 -64.60 29.05 29.80
C LYS A 465 -66.08 28.92 29.38
N LYS A 466 -66.54 27.72 28.97
CA LYS A 466 -67.96 27.36 28.75
C LYS A 466 -68.83 27.65 29.98
N LEU A 467 -70.13 27.86 29.74
CA LEU A 467 -71.11 28.32 30.71
C LEU A 467 -72.19 27.25 30.96
N PHE A 468 -72.69 27.18 32.18
CA PHE A 468 -73.64 26.16 32.64
C PHE A 468 -74.72 26.79 33.52
N SER A 469 -75.96 26.33 33.39
CA SER A 469 -77.09 26.78 34.23
C SER A 469 -77.18 26.06 35.58
N ASP A 470 -76.32 25.08 35.82
CA ASP A 470 -76.30 24.25 37.03
C ASP A 470 -74.88 24.06 37.59
N ALA A 471 -74.80 23.60 38.84
CA ALA A 471 -73.54 23.39 39.56
C ALA A 471 -72.86 22.04 39.28
N ALA A 472 -73.51 21.13 38.55
CA ALA A 472 -72.98 19.81 38.19
C ALA A 472 -72.29 19.81 36.81
N GLY A 473 -72.52 20.84 35.98
CA GLY A 473 -71.99 20.96 34.62
C GLY A 473 -72.75 20.16 33.59
N THR A 474 -74.01 19.83 33.85
CA THR A 474 -74.81 18.94 32.98
C THR A 474 -75.54 19.67 31.86
N VAL A 475 -75.95 20.93 32.07
CA VAL A 475 -76.66 21.75 31.09
C VAL A 475 -75.76 22.90 30.65
N GLU A 476 -75.05 22.69 29.54
CA GLU A 476 -74.28 23.74 28.87
C GLU A 476 -75.21 24.78 28.26
N ILE A 477 -74.94 26.06 28.50
CA ILE A 477 -75.68 27.20 27.96
C ILE A 477 -74.75 28.06 27.10
N SER A 478 -75.23 28.50 25.93
CA SER A 478 -74.44 29.33 25.01
C SER A 478 -74.25 30.76 25.53
N ASN A 479 -75.19 31.26 26.33
CA ASN A 479 -75.14 32.52 27.06
C ASN A 479 -75.87 32.38 28.40
N PRO A 480 -75.57 33.21 29.42
CA PRO A 480 -76.37 33.29 30.64
C PRO A 480 -77.81 33.75 30.37
N THR A 481 -78.76 33.35 31.23
CA THR A 481 -80.14 33.87 31.19
C THR A 481 -80.12 35.39 31.33
N ALA A 482 -80.45 36.11 30.25
CA ALA A 482 -80.26 37.55 30.14
C ALA A 482 -81.40 38.35 30.81
N ILE A 483 -81.04 39.14 31.81
CA ILE A 483 -81.94 40.13 32.43
C ILE A 483 -81.87 41.39 31.55
N LYS A 484 -82.97 41.73 30.86
CA LYS A 484 -82.99 42.82 29.88
C LYS A 484 -82.55 44.15 30.49
N ALA A 485 -81.76 44.92 29.73
CA ALA A 485 -81.32 46.26 30.09
C ALA A 485 -82.53 47.21 30.28
N THR A 486 -82.42 48.15 31.21
CA THR A 486 -83.54 49.00 31.66
C THR A 486 -83.75 50.28 30.83
N GLY A 487 -82.88 50.54 29.85
CA GLY A 487 -82.85 51.79 29.09
C GLY A 487 -82.17 52.93 29.85
N HIS A 488 -81.71 53.97 29.13
CA HIS A 488 -81.14 55.16 29.76
C HIS A 488 -82.24 56.02 30.40
N ASN A 489 -82.28 56.09 31.72
CA ASN A 489 -83.04 57.12 32.45
C ASN A 489 -82.28 58.45 32.34
N LEU A 490 -82.70 59.32 31.42
CA LEU A 490 -82.02 60.58 31.08
C LEU A 490 -82.64 61.79 31.80
N GLU A 491 -81.79 62.55 32.49
CA GLU A 491 -82.10 63.90 32.96
C GLU A 491 -81.59 64.92 31.94
N LYS A 492 -82.38 65.94 31.61
CA LYS A 492 -81.97 67.03 30.72
C LYS A 492 -81.17 68.06 31.50
N VAL A 493 -79.96 68.38 31.03
CA VAL A 493 -79.14 69.49 31.52
C VAL A 493 -79.21 70.62 30.51
N GLU A 494 -79.82 71.74 30.91
CA GLU A 494 -79.95 72.90 30.03
C GLU A 494 -78.62 73.62 29.78
N LYS A 495 -78.58 74.37 28.67
CA LYS A 495 -77.49 75.25 28.25
C LYS A 495 -77.00 76.16 29.39
N LYS A 496 -75.68 76.18 29.60
CA LYS A 496 -74.98 77.15 30.46
C LYS A 496 -74.23 78.11 29.53
N ASP A 497 -74.58 79.39 29.53
CA ASP A 497 -73.83 80.38 28.75
C ASP A 497 -72.39 80.58 29.27
N ALA A 498 -71.50 81.02 28.39
CA ALA A 498 -70.08 81.20 28.69
C ALA A 498 -69.81 82.49 29.50
N GLY A 499 -68.80 82.44 30.36
CA GLY A 499 -68.31 83.59 31.13
C GLY A 499 -67.13 84.30 30.45
N CYS A 500 -66.48 85.19 31.21
CA CYS A 500 -65.22 85.81 30.78
C CYS A 500 -64.05 84.82 30.66
N THR A 501 -64.01 83.84 31.56
CA THR A 501 -62.88 82.90 31.75
C THR A 501 -63.28 81.43 31.76
N GLU A 502 -64.57 81.13 31.94
CA GLU A 502 -65.11 79.76 31.87
C GLU A 502 -65.90 79.58 30.58
N ASP A 503 -65.63 78.47 29.87
CA ASP A 503 -66.48 78.03 28.78
C ASP A 503 -67.87 77.63 29.30
N GLY A 504 -68.89 77.97 28.53
CA GLY A 504 -70.24 77.46 28.67
C GLY A 504 -70.42 76.13 27.94
N HIS A 505 -71.64 75.62 27.92
CA HIS A 505 -72.02 74.47 27.12
C HIS A 505 -73.45 74.56 26.60
N GLU A 506 -73.70 73.97 25.44
CA GLU A 506 -75.06 73.74 24.95
C GLU A 506 -75.85 72.75 25.83
N THR A 507 -77.16 72.64 25.61
CA THR A 507 -78.03 71.65 26.27
C THR A 507 -77.59 70.21 25.93
N TYR A 508 -77.59 69.33 26.93
CA TYR A 508 -77.31 67.89 26.77
C TYR A 508 -78.15 67.05 27.74
N TRP A 509 -78.14 65.73 27.58
CA TRP A 509 -78.83 64.78 28.45
C TRP A 509 -77.83 63.92 29.20
N ARG A 510 -78.09 63.65 30.48
CA ARG A 510 -77.22 62.85 31.36
C ARG A 510 -77.99 61.67 31.92
N CYS A 511 -77.49 60.44 31.70
CA CYS A 511 -78.11 59.27 32.28
C CYS A 511 -77.92 59.23 33.79
N GLN A 512 -78.99 59.16 34.58
CA GLN A 512 -78.88 59.15 36.03
C GLN A 512 -78.23 57.89 36.60
N THR A 513 -78.34 56.75 35.92
CA THR A 513 -77.78 55.48 36.40
C THR A 513 -76.28 55.34 36.07
N CYS A 514 -75.89 55.59 34.82
CA CYS A 514 -74.50 55.37 34.36
C CYS A 514 -73.70 56.66 34.11
N LYS A 515 -74.28 57.84 34.36
CA LYS A 515 -73.69 59.18 34.28
C LYS A 515 -73.08 59.62 32.93
N LYS A 516 -73.11 58.77 31.89
CA LYS A 516 -72.86 59.07 30.46
C LYS A 516 -73.71 60.25 29.96
N LEU A 517 -73.19 60.96 28.96
CA LEU A 517 -73.78 62.17 28.37
C LEU A 517 -74.22 61.91 26.93
N PHE A 518 -75.29 62.58 26.48
CA PHE A 518 -75.92 62.42 25.17
C PHE A 518 -76.33 63.77 24.61
N SER A 519 -76.27 63.94 23.28
CA SER A 519 -76.75 65.17 22.61
C SER A 519 -78.24 65.13 22.24
N ASP A 520 -78.93 64.02 22.53
CA ASP A 520 -80.34 63.81 22.20
C ASP A 520 -81.15 63.23 23.37
N ALA A 521 -82.46 63.51 23.36
CA ALA A 521 -83.40 63.05 24.39
C ALA A 521 -83.73 61.55 24.33
N ALA A 522 -83.31 60.83 23.27
CA ALA A 522 -83.51 59.38 23.15
C ALA A 522 -82.29 58.56 23.63
N GLY A 523 -81.16 59.22 23.94
CA GLY A 523 -79.94 58.57 24.43
C GLY A 523 -79.23 57.76 23.36
N THR A 524 -79.33 58.19 22.09
CA THR A 524 -78.80 57.46 20.93
C THR A 524 -77.42 57.95 20.49
N VAL A 525 -77.09 59.22 20.74
CA VAL A 525 -75.83 59.85 20.38
C VAL A 525 -75.05 60.18 21.65
N GLU A 526 -74.25 59.22 22.13
CA GLU A 526 -73.37 59.43 23.27
C GLU A 526 -72.27 60.45 22.92
N ILE A 527 -72.09 61.47 23.77
CA ILE A 527 -71.06 62.49 23.63
C ILE A 527 -70.06 62.39 24.78
N SER A 528 -68.76 62.53 24.46
CA SER A 528 -67.69 62.45 25.45
C SER A 528 -67.63 63.67 26.37
N ASN A 529 -68.02 64.84 25.85
CA ASN A 529 -68.22 66.10 26.58
C ASN A 529 -69.37 66.89 25.93
N PRO A 530 -70.03 67.80 26.67
CA PRO A 530 -70.95 68.78 26.09
C PRO A 530 -70.26 69.68 25.06
N THR A 531 -71.01 70.16 24.06
CA THR A 531 -70.49 71.13 23.08
C THR A 531 -70.18 72.46 23.77
N ALA A 532 -68.89 72.79 23.85
CA ALA A 532 -68.40 73.95 24.60
C ALA A 532 -68.65 75.28 23.88
N ILE A 533 -69.21 76.25 24.59
CA ILE A 533 -69.39 77.63 24.17
C ILE A 533 -68.19 78.42 24.70
N LYS A 534 -67.38 79.04 23.84
CA LYS A 534 -66.09 79.61 24.25
C LYS A 534 -66.25 80.89 25.08
N ALA A 535 -65.45 81.02 26.13
CA ALA A 535 -65.37 82.19 26.99
C ALA A 535 -65.03 83.47 26.20
N THR A 536 -65.63 84.61 26.59
CA THR A 536 -65.57 85.87 25.80
C THR A 536 -64.44 86.82 26.19
N GLY A 537 -63.62 86.48 27.18
CA GLY A 537 -62.58 87.36 27.72
C GLY A 537 -63.09 88.44 28.69
N HIS A 538 -62.16 89.24 29.22
CA HIS A 538 -62.47 90.34 30.13
C HIS A 538 -62.65 91.66 29.36
N ASN A 539 -63.85 92.24 29.43
CA ASN A 539 -64.10 93.63 29.05
C ASN A 539 -63.73 94.55 30.24
N LEU A 540 -62.69 95.38 30.11
CA LEU A 540 -62.02 96.08 31.21
C LEU A 540 -62.21 97.60 31.14
N GLU A 541 -62.58 98.21 32.26
CA GLU A 541 -62.64 99.67 32.44
C GLU A 541 -61.50 100.11 33.36
N LYS A 542 -60.79 101.18 32.99
CA LYS A 542 -59.66 101.72 33.77
C LYS A 542 -60.14 102.65 34.90
N VAL A 543 -59.64 102.44 36.11
CA VAL A 543 -59.85 103.29 37.28
C VAL A 543 -58.51 103.94 37.66
N GLU A 544 -58.43 105.27 37.58
CA GLU A 544 -57.19 105.99 37.84
C GLU A 544 -56.84 106.10 39.33
N LYS A 545 -55.56 106.32 39.61
CA LYS A 545 -54.96 106.54 40.93
C LYS A 545 -55.69 107.63 41.74
N LYS A 546 -56.02 107.33 43.00
CA LYS A 546 -56.44 108.29 44.03
C LYS A 546 -55.29 108.48 45.01
N ASP A 547 -54.78 109.69 45.18
CA ASP A 547 -53.77 109.99 46.22
C ASP A 547 -54.36 109.93 47.64
N ALA A 548 -53.49 109.63 48.61
CA ALA A 548 -53.87 109.50 50.02
C ALA A 548 -54.09 110.87 50.70
N GLY A 549 -55.01 110.90 51.66
CA GLY A 549 -55.27 112.06 52.52
C GLY A 549 -54.53 111.98 53.85
N CYS A 550 -54.89 112.87 54.78
CA CYS A 550 -54.39 112.82 56.16
C CYS A 550 -54.98 111.66 56.98
N THR A 551 -56.19 111.22 56.62
CA THR A 551 -57.01 110.26 57.40
C THR A 551 -57.69 109.19 56.53
N GLU A 552 -57.55 109.26 55.20
CA GLU A 552 -58.05 108.27 54.24
C GLU A 552 -56.89 107.77 53.37
N ASP A 553 -56.84 106.45 53.18
CA ASP A 553 -55.88 105.83 52.27
C ASP A 553 -56.26 106.09 50.80
N GLY A 554 -55.23 106.20 49.95
CA GLY A 554 -55.33 106.27 48.51
C GLY A 554 -55.11 104.90 47.86
N HIS A 555 -55.12 104.85 46.53
CA HIS A 555 -54.76 103.65 45.76
C HIS A 555 -54.12 104.02 44.42
N GLU A 556 -53.26 103.14 43.90
CA GLU A 556 -52.73 103.26 42.53
C GLU A 556 -53.82 102.95 41.46
N THR A 557 -53.50 103.18 40.19
CA THR A 557 -54.37 102.88 39.04
C THR A 557 -54.60 101.35 38.90
N TYR A 558 -55.81 100.94 38.56
CA TYR A 558 -56.18 99.54 38.30
C TYR A 558 -57.27 99.44 37.22
N TRP A 559 -57.54 98.24 36.73
CA TRP A 559 -58.62 97.95 35.77
C TRP A 559 -59.68 97.08 36.43
N ARG A 560 -60.95 97.26 36.05
CA ARG A 560 -62.09 96.51 36.55
C ARG A 560 -62.87 95.89 35.40
N CYS A 561 -63.07 94.57 35.42
CA CYS A 561 -63.87 93.92 34.39
C CYS A 561 -65.35 94.27 34.56
N GLN A 562 -66.01 94.82 33.54
CA GLN A 562 -67.41 95.20 33.64
C GLN A 562 -68.37 94.01 33.69
N THR A 563 -67.99 92.86 33.14
CA THR A 563 -68.83 91.67 33.13
C THR A 563 -68.75 90.89 34.45
N CYS A 564 -67.55 90.60 34.95
CA CYS A 564 -67.35 89.77 36.16
C CYS A 564 -66.92 90.55 37.42
N LYS A 565 -66.80 91.88 37.34
CA LYS A 565 -66.46 92.83 38.41
C LYS A 565 -65.12 92.65 39.16
N LYS A 566 -64.34 91.60 38.84
CA LYS A 566 -62.92 91.37 39.22
C LYS A 566 -62.02 92.56 38.87
N LEU A 567 -60.92 92.72 39.61
CA LEU A 567 -59.94 93.79 39.45
C LEU A 567 -58.61 93.25 38.92
N PHE A 568 -57.86 94.08 38.18
CA PHE A 568 -56.61 93.72 37.51
C PHE A 568 -55.60 94.87 37.61
N SER A 569 -54.30 94.55 37.69
CA SER A 569 -53.24 95.58 37.69
C SER A 569 -52.76 95.98 36.29
N ASP A 570 -53.30 95.36 35.24
CA ASP A 570 -52.88 95.54 33.86
C ASP A 570 -54.07 95.67 32.89
N GLU A 571 -53.85 96.40 31.79
CA GLU A 571 -54.85 96.63 30.73
C GLU A 571 -55.23 95.36 29.95
N ALA A 572 -54.39 94.33 29.96
CA ALA A 572 -54.67 93.05 29.32
C ALA A 572 -55.49 92.09 30.20
N GLY A 573 -55.75 92.43 31.46
CA GLY A 573 -56.51 91.59 32.40
C GLY A 573 -55.85 90.26 32.74
N THR A 574 -54.51 90.22 32.72
CA THR A 574 -53.73 88.99 32.94
C THR A 574 -53.30 88.80 34.39
N VAL A 575 -53.23 89.88 35.18
CA VAL A 575 -52.85 89.87 36.59
C VAL A 575 -54.03 90.34 37.43
N GLU A 576 -54.88 89.37 37.82
CA GLU A 576 -56.00 89.62 38.73
C GLU A 576 -55.48 90.02 40.13
N ILE A 577 -56.02 91.10 40.67
CA ILE A 577 -55.73 91.60 42.02
C ILE A 577 -56.98 91.57 42.88
N ILE A 578 -56.83 91.21 44.16
CA ILE A 578 -57.96 91.14 45.10
C ILE A 578 -58.45 92.54 45.46
N ASN A 579 -57.51 93.45 45.76
CA ASN A 579 -57.73 94.86 46.06
C ASN A 579 -56.73 95.71 45.25
N PRO A 580 -57.04 96.99 44.97
CA PRO A 580 -56.06 97.96 44.50
C PRO A 580 -54.90 98.12 45.51
N LYS A 581 -53.71 98.43 45.02
CA LYS A 581 -52.54 98.69 45.89
C LYS A 581 -52.73 100.01 46.64
N GLU A 582 -52.88 99.92 47.95
CA GLU A 582 -53.11 101.07 48.84
C GLU A 582 -51.89 102.00 48.95
N ILE A 583 -52.18 103.28 49.19
CA ILE A 583 -51.24 104.34 49.55
C ILE A 583 -51.67 104.83 50.93
N LYS A 584 -50.87 104.62 51.98
CA LYS A 584 -51.31 104.89 53.36
C LYS A 584 -51.29 106.38 53.74
N ALA A 585 -52.30 106.79 54.51
CA ALA A 585 -52.49 108.15 55.02
C ALA A 585 -51.36 108.58 55.98
N THR A 586 -51.01 109.87 55.97
CA THR A 586 -49.82 110.40 56.66
C THR A 586 -50.09 111.09 58.00
N GLY A 587 -51.33 111.13 58.48
CA GLY A 587 -51.72 111.85 59.71
C GLY A 587 -51.81 113.38 59.56
N HIS A 588 -51.97 114.07 60.69
CA HIS A 588 -52.10 115.52 60.79
C HIS A 588 -50.82 116.19 61.33
N ASP A 589 -50.15 117.01 60.50
CA ASP A 589 -49.12 117.95 60.94
C ASP A 589 -49.80 119.21 61.50
N LEU A 590 -49.65 119.49 62.81
CA LEU A 590 -50.44 120.47 63.56
C LEU A 590 -49.60 121.62 64.10
N LYS A 591 -50.13 122.85 64.03
CA LYS A 591 -49.46 124.06 64.53
C LYS A 591 -50.40 124.92 65.36
N ALA A 592 -49.98 125.25 66.58
CA ALA A 592 -50.75 126.08 67.51
C ALA A 592 -50.86 127.56 67.06
N VAL A 593 -52.04 128.12 67.23
CA VAL A 593 -52.40 129.53 67.02
C VAL A 593 -52.92 130.10 68.34
N LYS A 594 -52.27 131.14 68.86
CA LYS A 594 -52.58 131.73 70.16
C LYS A 594 -53.80 132.66 70.12
N ARG A 595 -54.51 132.75 71.25
CA ARG A 595 -55.65 133.65 71.53
C ARG A 595 -55.47 135.10 70.99
N LYS A 596 -56.51 135.66 70.40
CA LYS A 596 -56.66 137.07 69.96
C LYS A 596 -57.84 137.73 70.70
N GLU A 597 -57.72 139.00 71.08
CA GLU A 597 -58.82 139.77 71.70
C GLU A 597 -59.70 140.49 70.66
N ALA A 598 -60.89 140.92 71.06
CA ALA A 598 -61.92 141.47 70.17
C ALA A 598 -61.77 142.99 69.92
N GLY A 599 -62.29 143.48 68.79
CA GLY A 599 -62.16 144.86 68.33
C GLY A 599 -63.49 145.56 68.00
N CYS A 600 -63.41 146.72 67.33
CA CYS A 600 -64.60 147.52 67.03
C CYS A 600 -65.58 146.84 66.08
N THR A 601 -65.14 145.99 65.13
CA THR A 601 -66.01 145.26 64.18
C THR A 601 -65.55 143.83 63.93
N GLU A 602 -64.51 143.37 64.64
CA GLU A 602 -63.95 142.02 64.52
C GLU A 602 -64.01 141.27 65.85
N ASP A 603 -64.42 140.01 65.78
CA ASP A 603 -64.37 139.11 66.91
C ASP A 603 -62.92 138.69 67.26
N GLY A 604 -62.68 138.46 68.55
CA GLY A 604 -61.50 137.76 69.07
C GLY A 604 -61.72 136.24 69.09
N TYR A 605 -60.69 135.48 69.46
CA TYR A 605 -60.76 134.01 69.55
C TYR A 605 -59.79 133.39 70.56
N GLU A 606 -60.12 132.21 71.08
CA GLU A 606 -59.25 131.40 71.97
C GLU A 606 -58.10 130.69 71.22
N THR A 607 -57.21 130.00 71.95
CA THR A 607 -56.09 129.23 71.37
C THR A 607 -56.59 127.94 70.71
N TYR A 608 -56.08 127.61 69.52
CA TYR A 608 -56.43 126.40 68.76
C TYR A 608 -55.24 125.89 67.94
N TRP A 609 -55.30 124.65 67.45
CA TRP A 609 -54.32 124.08 66.53
C TRP A 609 -54.88 124.03 65.11
N LYS A 610 -54.02 124.21 64.11
CA LYS A 610 -54.38 124.12 62.69
C LYS A 610 -53.50 123.09 62.00
N CYS A 611 -54.10 122.18 61.23
CA CYS A 611 -53.32 121.24 60.42
C CYS A 611 -52.76 121.94 59.17
N ASN A 612 -51.45 121.85 58.94
CA ASN A 612 -50.82 122.43 57.76
C ASN A 612 -51.25 121.72 56.47
N THR A 613 -51.58 120.43 56.52
CA THR A 613 -51.93 119.62 55.34
C THR A 613 -53.41 119.81 54.96
N CYS A 614 -54.35 119.32 55.77
CA CYS A 614 -55.79 119.38 55.46
C CYS A 614 -56.48 120.72 55.81
N LYS A 615 -55.75 121.68 56.40
CA LYS A 615 -56.23 123.02 56.83
C LYS A 615 -57.33 123.04 57.92
N LYS A 616 -57.81 121.87 58.37
CA LYS A 616 -58.75 121.70 59.50
C LYS A 616 -58.19 122.27 60.80
N LEU A 617 -59.08 122.65 61.72
CA LEU A 617 -58.75 123.22 63.02
C LEU A 617 -59.09 122.21 64.13
N PHE A 618 -58.38 122.28 65.25
CA PHE A 618 -58.50 121.35 66.37
C PHE A 618 -58.40 122.11 67.71
N SER A 619 -59.14 121.67 68.72
CA SER A 619 -59.07 122.25 70.07
C SER A 619 -57.97 121.62 70.94
N ASP A 620 -57.27 120.61 70.45
CA ASP A 620 -56.23 119.86 71.14
C ASP A 620 -54.96 119.66 70.30
N GLU A 621 -53.83 119.47 70.98
CA GLU A 621 -52.53 119.24 70.35
C GLU A 621 -52.39 117.87 69.68
N ALA A 622 -53.20 116.89 70.09
CA ALA A 622 -53.20 115.54 69.52
C ALA A 622 -54.02 115.43 68.22
N GLY A 623 -54.75 116.48 67.81
CA GLY A 623 -55.57 116.49 66.60
C GLY A 623 -56.80 115.59 66.64
N THR A 624 -57.31 115.32 67.84
CA THR A 624 -58.40 114.35 68.06
C THR A 624 -59.79 114.99 68.05
N VAL A 625 -59.88 116.29 68.38
CA VAL A 625 -61.13 117.05 68.46
C VAL A 625 -61.11 118.15 67.41
N GLU A 626 -61.59 117.82 66.21
CA GLU A 626 -61.77 118.78 65.11
C GLU A 626 -62.84 119.82 65.47
N ILE A 627 -62.51 121.10 65.31
CA ILE A 627 -63.42 122.23 65.48
C ILE A 627 -63.63 122.93 64.14
N SER A 628 -64.87 123.34 63.84
CA SER A 628 -65.19 124.04 62.61
C SER A 628 -64.74 125.50 62.61
N ASN A 629 -64.73 126.14 63.79
CA ASN A 629 -64.25 127.50 64.02
C ASN A 629 -63.61 127.61 65.43
N PRO A 630 -62.66 128.54 65.66
CA PRO A 630 -62.19 128.88 67.00
C PRO A 630 -63.31 129.47 67.89
N THR A 631 -63.26 129.23 69.21
CA THR A 631 -64.17 129.86 70.18
C THR A 631 -64.08 131.39 70.10
N ALA A 632 -65.18 132.10 69.85
CA ALA A 632 -65.17 133.52 69.47
C ALA A 632 -65.61 134.51 70.58
N ILE A 633 -65.15 135.77 70.49
CA ILE A 633 -65.34 136.87 71.46
C ILE A 633 -65.85 138.12 70.71
N LYS A 634 -66.95 138.79 71.12
CA LYS A 634 -67.79 139.67 70.23
C LYS A 634 -67.44 141.18 70.11
N ALA A 635 -67.91 141.84 69.02
CA ALA A 635 -67.55 143.21 68.53
C ALA A 635 -68.70 144.30 68.43
N THR A 636 -68.52 145.42 67.66
CA THR A 636 -69.43 146.64 67.57
C THR A 636 -69.65 147.30 66.15
N GLY A 637 -69.48 148.64 65.91
CA GLY A 637 -69.93 149.37 64.67
C GLY A 637 -69.32 150.78 64.28
N HIS A 638 -69.96 151.52 63.34
CA HIS A 638 -69.38 152.59 62.44
C HIS A 638 -70.26 153.89 62.14
N ASN A 639 -69.89 154.75 61.14
CA ASN A 639 -70.35 156.17 60.88
C ASN A 639 -70.19 156.66 59.38
N LEU A 640 -70.74 157.82 58.89
CA LEU A 640 -70.65 158.33 57.46
C LEU A 640 -70.87 159.85 57.10
N LYS A 641 -70.42 160.33 55.89
CA LYS A 641 -70.35 161.73 55.28
C LYS A 641 -70.34 161.73 53.69
N LYS A 642 -70.41 162.82 52.84
CA LYS A 642 -70.66 162.80 51.32
C LYS A 642 -69.99 163.87 50.33
N VAL A 643 -69.78 163.59 49.00
CA VAL A 643 -69.25 164.40 47.81
C VAL A 643 -69.80 163.99 46.36
N GLU A 644 -69.44 164.62 45.18
CA GLU A 644 -70.09 164.54 43.79
C GLU A 644 -69.20 164.46 42.44
N LYS A 645 -69.81 164.46 41.19
CA LYS A 645 -69.33 164.06 39.79
C LYS A 645 -68.82 165.13 38.73
N LYS A 646 -67.94 164.73 37.75
CA LYS A 646 -67.32 165.39 36.54
C LYS A 646 -67.29 164.49 35.24
N ASP A 647 -66.69 164.92 34.08
CA ASP A 647 -66.62 164.23 32.73
C ASP A 647 -65.33 164.49 31.86
N ALA A 648 -65.18 163.96 30.61
CA ALA A 648 -63.90 163.72 29.87
C ALA A 648 -63.83 164.09 28.33
N THR A 649 -62.64 164.01 27.67
CA THR A 649 -62.39 164.32 26.22
C THR A 649 -61.27 163.47 25.55
N ALA A 650 -60.96 163.70 24.26
CA ALA A 650 -59.84 163.07 23.53
C ALA A 650 -58.42 163.47 24.00
N THR A 651 -58.31 164.35 25.00
CA THR A 651 -57.05 164.73 25.68
C THR A 651 -57.14 164.71 27.21
N GLU A 652 -58.29 164.38 27.82
CA GLU A 652 -58.53 164.50 29.28
C GLU A 652 -59.56 163.49 29.84
N GLU A 653 -59.56 163.26 31.17
CA GLU A 653 -60.38 162.26 31.89
C GLU A 653 -61.29 162.88 33.00
N GLY A 654 -62.19 162.12 33.65
CA GLY A 654 -63.18 162.64 34.65
C GLY A 654 -63.82 161.63 35.63
N ASN A 655 -64.39 162.10 36.76
CA ASN A 655 -64.70 161.33 38.00
C ASN A 655 -66.17 161.40 38.50
N SER A 656 -66.56 160.70 39.59
CA SER A 656 -67.96 160.56 40.09
C SER A 656 -68.21 160.84 41.61
N THR A 657 -69.42 160.51 42.12
CA THR A 657 -70.03 160.81 43.46
C THR A 657 -69.69 159.81 44.58
N TYR A 658 -69.52 160.25 45.84
CA TYR A 658 -69.04 159.40 46.97
C TYR A 658 -69.40 159.84 48.42
N TRP A 659 -68.96 159.07 49.44
CA TRP A 659 -69.19 159.14 50.90
C TRP A 659 -67.90 158.88 51.75
N PHE A 660 -67.87 159.07 53.09
CA PHE A 660 -66.68 158.89 53.97
C PHE A 660 -66.93 158.62 55.49
N CYS A 661 -66.11 157.79 56.17
CA CYS A 661 -66.18 157.46 57.62
C CYS A 661 -64.90 157.84 58.42
N ASP A 662 -65.04 158.29 59.67
CA ASP A 662 -63.93 158.79 60.51
C ASP A 662 -63.20 157.76 61.38
N LYS A 663 -63.88 156.77 61.98
CA LYS A 663 -63.20 155.73 62.79
C LYS A 663 -62.21 154.87 61.99
N CYS A 664 -62.39 154.77 60.67
CA CYS A 664 -61.60 153.90 59.79
C CYS A 664 -61.03 154.61 58.54
N ASN A 665 -61.30 155.91 58.35
CA ASN A 665 -60.81 156.75 57.23
C ASN A 665 -61.11 156.20 55.82
N LYS A 666 -62.25 155.52 55.64
CA LYS A 666 -62.67 154.90 54.37
C LYS A 666 -63.69 155.75 53.62
N TYR A 667 -63.69 155.67 52.29
CA TYR A 667 -64.66 156.32 51.39
C TYR A 667 -65.66 155.28 50.84
N PHE A 668 -66.89 155.70 50.56
CA PHE A 668 -68.01 154.83 50.19
C PHE A 668 -68.84 155.39 49.03
N SER A 669 -69.77 154.63 48.44
CA SER A 669 -70.72 155.13 47.42
C SER A 669 -72.19 155.08 47.86
N ASP A 670 -72.44 154.85 49.14
CA ASP A 670 -73.77 154.84 49.75
C ASP A 670 -73.76 155.38 51.19
N ALA A 671 -74.97 155.62 51.74
CA ALA A 671 -75.19 156.22 53.05
C ALA A 671 -75.18 155.22 54.24
N LYS A 672 -74.90 153.93 54.02
CA LYS A 672 -74.84 152.88 55.05
C LYS A 672 -73.43 152.33 55.29
N ALA A 673 -72.49 152.65 54.40
CA ALA A 673 -71.14 152.06 54.32
C ALA A 673 -71.13 150.60 53.84
N GLU A 674 -72.07 150.23 52.96
CA GLU A 674 -72.11 148.89 52.33
C GLU A 674 -71.05 148.78 51.20
N THR A 675 -70.78 149.88 50.49
CA THR A 675 -69.97 149.91 49.26
C THR A 675 -68.75 150.83 49.44
N GLU A 676 -67.61 150.28 49.83
CA GLU A 676 -66.34 151.02 49.90
C GLU A 676 -65.79 151.29 48.48
N ILE A 677 -65.31 152.51 48.22
CA ILE A 677 -64.74 152.90 46.91
C ILE A 677 -63.42 153.64 47.07
N LYS A 678 -62.55 153.54 46.06
CA LYS A 678 -61.35 154.38 45.97
C LYS A 678 -61.66 155.72 45.29
N LYS A 679 -60.66 156.59 45.20
CA LYS A 679 -60.81 157.92 44.59
C LYS A 679 -60.52 157.91 43.07
N GLU A 680 -59.96 156.82 42.53
CA GLU A 680 -59.25 156.80 41.22
C GLU A 680 -59.74 155.79 40.14
N ASP A 681 -60.60 154.81 40.44
CA ASP A 681 -60.43 153.35 40.13
C ASP A 681 -59.95 152.80 38.72
N THR A 682 -58.97 151.80 38.69
CA THR A 682 -58.05 151.33 37.55
C THR A 682 -57.59 149.78 37.35
N VAL A 683 -56.33 149.39 36.91
CA VAL A 683 -55.94 148.15 36.05
C VAL A 683 -54.61 147.26 36.32
N LEU A 684 -54.11 146.35 35.39
CA LEU A 684 -53.13 145.17 35.61
C LEU A 684 -52.16 144.62 34.43
N ALA A 685 -51.29 143.57 34.60
CA ALA A 685 -50.16 143.07 33.67
C ALA A 685 -49.77 141.50 33.58
N LYS A 686 -48.70 141.03 32.82
CA LYS A 686 -48.30 139.57 32.45
C LYS A 686 -46.80 139.25 31.95
N LEU A 687 -46.24 137.98 31.94
CA LEU A 687 -45.24 137.28 30.96
C LEU A 687 -44.34 136.03 31.45
N SER A 688 -43.78 135.09 30.59
CA SER A 688 -42.77 133.97 30.88
C SER A 688 -42.29 132.96 29.72
N THR A 689 -41.06 132.30 29.72
CA THR A 689 -40.54 131.20 28.75
C THR A 689 -39.21 130.39 29.12
N VAL A 690 -38.84 129.18 28.52
CA VAL A 690 -37.57 128.33 28.73
C VAL A 690 -37.27 127.09 27.74
N ASN A 691 -36.02 126.54 27.57
CA ASN A 691 -35.52 125.28 26.83
C ASN A 691 -33.96 124.95 27.11
N GLN A 692 -33.10 123.90 26.84
CA GLN A 692 -32.91 122.46 26.30
C GLN A 692 -31.55 121.82 26.88
N LYS A 693 -30.75 120.73 26.56
CA LYS A 693 -30.46 119.51 25.66
C LYS A 693 -29.39 118.57 26.44
N GLU A 694 -28.59 117.49 26.11
CA GLU A 694 -28.16 116.43 25.09
C GLU A 694 -27.36 115.25 25.86
N THR A 695 -26.52 114.19 25.53
CA THR A 695 -25.70 113.49 24.43
C THR A 695 -25.35 111.96 24.81
N GLU A 696 -24.45 111.16 24.16
CA GLU A 696 -24.21 109.66 24.30
C GLU A 696 -22.73 109.08 24.09
N ALA A 697 -22.37 107.80 24.48
CA ALA A 697 -21.09 107.04 24.16
C ALA A 697 -21.01 105.47 24.49
N SER A 698 -20.01 104.69 23.96
CA SER A 698 -19.73 103.19 24.17
C SER A 698 -18.20 102.78 24.01
N SER A 699 -17.58 101.55 24.08
CA SER A 699 -17.91 100.06 24.14
C SER A 699 -16.69 99.12 24.58
N ALA A 700 -16.73 97.74 24.56
CA ALA A 700 -15.70 96.80 25.18
C ALA A 700 -15.43 95.34 24.57
N LYS A 701 -14.42 94.55 25.08
CA LYS A 701 -13.85 93.18 24.63
C LYS A 701 -13.00 92.43 25.74
N THR A 702 -12.42 91.17 25.78
CA THR A 702 -12.55 89.73 25.29
C THR A 702 -11.46 88.74 25.93
N ALA A 703 -11.64 87.39 26.07
CA ALA A 703 -10.65 86.31 26.53
C ALA A 703 -11.10 84.83 26.16
N ASN A 704 -10.56 83.59 26.43
CA ASN A 704 -9.43 82.86 27.15
C ASN A 704 -9.28 81.36 26.56
N ALA A 705 -8.70 80.19 26.99
CA ALA A 705 -7.92 79.52 28.10
C ALA A 705 -7.30 78.08 27.73
N THR A 706 -6.64 77.29 28.65
CA THR A 706 -6.08 75.89 28.50
C THR A 706 -6.89 74.76 29.22
N LYS A 707 -7.31 73.67 28.52
CA LYS A 707 -7.80 72.32 29.00
C LYS A 707 -9.05 72.28 29.94
N VAL A 708 -9.93 71.25 30.03
CA VAL A 708 -10.04 69.86 29.49
C VAL A 708 -11.53 69.47 29.23
N THR A 709 -11.81 68.66 28.19
CA THR A 709 -12.89 67.62 28.02
C THR A 709 -14.39 67.86 28.36
N SER A 710 -15.22 67.49 27.35
CA SER A 710 -16.55 66.81 27.45
C SER A 710 -17.76 67.61 27.97
N THR A 711 -19.00 67.42 27.49
CA THR A 711 -19.64 66.29 26.75
C THR A 711 -20.52 66.76 25.55
N THR A 712 -21.11 65.77 24.86
CA THR A 712 -22.25 65.77 23.91
C THR A 712 -23.44 66.68 24.31
N ASP A 713 -24.41 67.08 23.45
CA ASP A 713 -24.84 66.55 22.13
C ASP A 713 -25.74 67.55 21.32
N LYS A 714 -26.23 67.10 20.15
CA LYS A 714 -27.35 67.61 19.27
C LYS A 714 -27.02 68.67 18.20
N THR A 715 -27.26 68.39 16.89
CA THR A 715 -28.53 68.51 16.08
C THR A 715 -29.06 69.96 16.01
N THR A 716 -29.31 70.62 14.87
CA THR A 716 -30.23 70.23 13.76
C THR A 716 -30.07 71.00 12.43
N LYS A 717 -30.50 70.36 11.32
CA LYS A 717 -31.09 70.96 10.07
C LYS A 717 -30.18 71.84 9.16
N SER A 718 -30.36 71.86 7.83
CA SER A 718 -31.23 71.05 6.94
C SER A 718 -30.78 71.11 5.47
N SER A 719 -30.87 69.99 4.75
CA SER A 719 -30.87 69.90 3.27
C SER A 719 -32.19 70.40 2.66
N PRO A 720 -32.23 70.71 1.36
CA PRO A 720 -32.74 69.75 0.34
C PRO A 720 -31.87 69.78 -0.95
N LYS A 721 -32.01 68.97 -2.02
CA LYS A 721 -32.71 67.71 -2.46
C LYS A 721 -31.96 67.27 -3.76
N THR A 722 -32.12 66.11 -4.43
CA THR A 722 -33.10 64.99 -4.49
C THR A 722 -32.43 63.78 -5.18
N GLY A 723 -32.87 62.55 -4.87
CA GLY A 723 -32.88 61.35 -5.75
C GLY A 723 -31.56 60.80 -6.35
N ASP A 724 -31.35 59.50 -6.52
CA ASP A 724 -32.12 58.27 -6.22
C ASP A 724 -31.10 57.15 -5.86
N SER A 725 -31.39 56.18 -4.97
CA SER A 725 -32.02 54.86 -5.23
C SER A 725 -31.35 54.06 -6.36
N THR A 726 -30.98 52.77 -6.25
CA THR A 726 -31.38 51.69 -5.30
C THR A 726 -30.21 50.79 -4.85
N ASP A 727 -30.50 49.82 -3.96
CA ASP A 727 -29.61 48.87 -3.28
C ASP A 727 -29.78 47.42 -3.85
N VAL A 728 -29.14 46.42 -3.22
CA VAL A 728 -29.52 44.98 -3.18
C VAL A 728 -28.81 44.00 -4.17
N GLN A 729 -27.73 43.36 -3.66
CA GLN A 729 -27.39 41.92 -3.79
C GLN A 729 -26.96 41.31 -5.16
N LEU A 730 -26.40 40.09 -5.27
CA LEU A 730 -25.46 39.29 -4.43
C LEU A 730 -25.05 38.00 -5.22
N TYR A 731 -23.84 37.47 -5.01
CA TYR A 731 -23.31 36.18 -5.53
C TYR A 731 -23.16 36.03 -7.09
N VAL A 732 -22.47 35.00 -7.63
CA VAL A 732 -21.06 34.53 -7.45
C VAL A 732 -20.69 33.54 -8.59
N ILE A 733 -19.52 32.89 -8.51
CA ILE A 733 -19.00 31.79 -9.37
C ILE A 733 -18.50 32.18 -10.78
N LEU A 734 -17.18 32.25 -10.95
CA LEU A 734 -16.39 31.25 -11.71
C LEU A 734 -14.89 31.63 -11.68
N MET A 735 -14.07 30.81 -11.02
CA MET A 735 -12.61 30.92 -11.11
C MET A 735 -12.02 29.58 -11.57
N LEU A 736 -11.13 29.64 -12.57
CA LEU A 736 -10.42 28.48 -13.11
C LEU A 736 -9.24 28.11 -12.22
N VAL A 737 -9.08 26.82 -11.89
CA VAL A 737 -7.82 26.28 -11.38
C VAL A 737 -7.50 24.96 -12.09
N SER A 738 -6.56 25.02 -13.03
CA SER A 738 -5.97 23.84 -13.67
C SER A 738 -4.76 23.36 -12.88
N ILE A 739 -4.80 22.14 -12.35
CA ILE A 739 -3.61 21.48 -11.76
C ILE A 739 -3.17 20.35 -12.69
N SER A 740 -1.99 20.52 -13.28
CA SER A 740 -1.26 19.46 -13.97
C SER A 740 -0.44 18.64 -12.98
N ALA A 741 -0.61 17.32 -12.98
CA ALA A 741 0.26 16.36 -12.28
C ALA A 741 0.94 15.44 -13.30
N ALA A 742 2.10 14.87 -12.95
CA ALA A 742 3.01 14.23 -13.90
C ALA A 742 3.40 12.79 -13.51
N ALA A 743 3.98 12.08 -14.49
CA ALA A 743 4.55 10.73 -14.40
C ALA A 743 3.55 9.56 -14.16
N GLY A 744 3.85 8.32 -14.58
CA GLY A 744 4.93 7.89 -15.46
C GLY A 744 5.23 6.37 -15.43
N ALA A 745 5.73 5.85 -16.55
CA ALA A 745 6.25 4.49 -16.77
C ALA A 745 5.28 3.28 -16.64
N GLY A 746 5.54 2.21 -17.42
CA GLY A 746 4.79 0.95 -17.35
C GLY A 746 4.75 0.16 -18.67
N ALA A 747 5.84 -0.51 -19.05
CA ALA A 747 5.94 -1.21 -20.34
C ALA A 747 5.57 -2.70 -20.28
N LYS A 748 4.86 -3.22 -21.30
CA LYS A 748 4.93 -4.64 -21.70
C LYS A 748 4.58 -4.88 -23.17
N ARG A 749 4.90 -6.10 -23.66
CA ARG A 749 5.00 -6.47 -25.08
C ARG A 749 3.74 -7.15 -25.64
N LYS A 750 3.58 -7.01 -26.97
CA LYS A 750 3.06 -7.99 -27.96
C LYS A 750 1.92 -8.93 -27.53
N LEU A 751 0.86 -8.92 -28.36
CA LEU A 751 0.59 -10.07 -29.24
C LEU A 751 -0.15 -9.65 -30.52
N LYS A 752 0.04 -10.41 -31.60
CA LYS A 752 -0.82 -10.35 -32.80
C LYS A 752 -2.03 -11.26 -32.57
N THR A 753 -3.18 -10.87 -33.11
CA THR A 753 -4.28 -11.80 -33.40
C THR A 753 -4.67 -11.62 -34.87
N GLN A 754 -4.86 -12.72 -35.59
CA GLN A 754 -5.55 -12.70 -36.89
C GLN A 754 -7.04 -12.89 -36.66
N ARG A 755 -7.87 -11.95 -37.09
CA ARG A 755 -9.00 -12.19 -38.00
C ARG A 755 -9.54 -10.87 -38.53
#